data_AF-A0A534M5M9-F1
#
_entry.id   AF-A0A534M5M9-F1
#
_cell.length_a   1.000
_cell.length_b   1.000
_cell.length_c   1.000
_cell.angle_alpha   90.00
_cell.angle_beta   90.00
_cell.angle_gamma   90.00
#
_symmetry.space_group_name_H-M   'P 1'
#
loop_
_entity.id
_entity.type
_entity.pdbx_description
1 polymer ?
#
loop_
_entity_poly.entity_id
_entity_poly.type
_entity_poly.pdbx_seq_one_letter_code
_entity_poly.pdbx_strand_id
1 'polypeptide(L)'
;ATKFKLLTETSLFVDTQKLEIQEAPEGLRGGEEPQRLTLYLEDDLTGRITPGERVVMNGVLRSVQKGRPREKSTLFDIFMDVNSVEKEQVEFEEIEVTEEDARLIREMGASPDIFRMITASIAPSMYGMHVEKEALALQLFSGVPKVMPDGRRIRGDIHVLMVGDPGIGKSELLSYMSRLSPRGIYATGKAATAAGLCVAADSLIATDRGIQSVEDLVEPYFRGVEHARPVERTAATGCVGTFDDRHRLGMRPLEAVWRLTPPANMLRIATSSGLSLTVTPPTKVLVDHAMGQSWIQAKFVRPGMRIATASRLEVPEGEAPLTLSLLQRITTRIVVEVDPAIVQAILSSLKTKYGTLREAAARLMITEDAVYHVWKNGRHGIPLAQLLRAALAAGTAEEDVAASVRSYSQFGGHRITLPVRLNQDLAYFAGLIAGDGSVEQRPLGGFAIRFNNSDPVLIRTYTDLVHRLFEVHVDFTGQTPQRAATVRFHSRLVASILSELGVPTSPKSHRLDLPGILLNGPSKNLTAYLRGLFDTDGTIQIRTRGSSCLSLTTSSQGLGDRVQLALLRFGIHATRRIRRVAGRRTTRADGTPIVTRHDQCVLDIRDWHSMSRFRELIGFNHPRKKEILENMETRRPHSNIDLISGAGPHLHDVRGLLGLSPAQAYGSHAGGGVAVESGAEAVTREALLQLIDGLETAHRNGTYRGTRIRLGSDLREKIRESLRSARHTGVSLANELDLPRHRIHDSLYRRSRRPTGLPIHVLQRIEKLLGGDDPGTAAEIAAELAPILRRIERIPSRFEFLRLLSSGDVRWEPVKEIEVKSSSEERTVFDLSVRDSHAFVANGILVHNTAAAVRDEFGEGRWTLEAGALVLADLGLAAIDEIEKMNPQDRSAIHEAMEQQRISVAKAGITAVLQSRCAVLAAANPKFGRFDEHKYISEQIDLPPALLSRFDIIFSMIDRPQADRDRELAEHILKGHRVGEIRRRREAGLVTEESQALEEPYTPHLNPDFLRKYVAYAKRIYPIMTVEAMSIIEKKYLDIRRTGEAAGSSVPITPRQLEA
;
A
#
# COMPACT_ATOMS: atom_id res chain seq x y z
N ALA A 1 34.59 40.27 17.06
CA ALA A 1 35.33 38.99 17.21
C ALA A 1 36.28 38.85 16.03
N THR A 2 37.57 38.96 16.30
CA THR A 2 38.67 38.71 15.35
C THR A 2 38.51 37.28 14.81
N LYS A 3 38.36 37.14 13.49
CA LYS A 3 38.28 35.82 12.85
C LYS A 3 39.66 35.17 12.92
N PHE A 4 39.79 34.10 13.71
CA PHE A 4 40.96 33.24 13.67
C PHE A 4 41.05 32.62 12.27
N LYS A 5 42.24 32.72 11.65
CA LYS A 5 42.53 32.15 10.34
C LYS A 5 43.27 30.84 10.58
N LEU A 6 42.64 29.71 10.26
CA LEU A 6 43.24 28.39 10.40
C LEU A 6 44.42 28.27 9.42
N LEU A 7 45.62 28.08 9.94
CA LEU A 7 46.82 27.83 9.15
C LEU A 7 46.98 26.31 9.00
N THR A 8 46.39 25.76 7.93
CA THR A 8 46.37 24.31 7.67
C THR A 8 47.77 23.71 7.56
N GLU A 9 48.75 24.47 7.08
CA GLU A 9 50.14 23.99 6.88
C GLU A 9 50.93 23.80 8.19
N THR A 10 50.53 24.48 9.27
CA THR A 10 51.19 24.40 10.58
C THR A 10 50.35 23.66 11.62
N SER A 11 49.20 23.11 11.21
CA SER A 11 48.27 22.42 12.11
C SER A 11 48.53 20.91 12.06
N LEU A 12 48.64 20.28 13.23
CA LEU A 12 48.59 18.83 13.36
C LEU A 12 47.11 18.41 13.33
N PHE A 13 46.75 17.56 12.37
CA PHE A 13 45.43 16.97 12.29
C PHE A 13 45.44 15.64 13.04
N VAL A 14 44.47 15.47 13.94
CA VAL A 14 44.25 14.23 14.69
C VAL A 14 42.94 13.63 14.21
N ASP A 15 42.95 12.33 13.94
CA ASP A 15 41.73 11.61 13.56
C ASP A 15 40.77 11.58 14.76
N THR A 16 39.52 11.95 14.52
CA THR A 16 38.48 12.00 15.56
C THR A 16 37.25 11.22 15.12
N GLN A 17 36.76 10.32 15.98
CA GLN A 17 35.53 9.55 15.78
C GLN A 17 34.54 9.91 16.89
N LYS A 18 33.32 10.30 16.50
CA LYS A 18 32.23 10.55 17.43
C LYS A 18 31.36 9.30 17.54
N LEU A 19 31.13 8.81 18.75
CA LEU A 19 30.25 7.69 19.07
C LEU A 19 29.18 8.10 20.08
N GLU A 20 28.13 7.30 20.21
CA GLU A 20 27.10 7.44 21.23
C GLU A 20 26.94 6.09 21.91
N ILE A 21 27.13 6.05 23.23
CA ILE A 21 26.98 4.84 24.04
C ILE A 21 25.65 4.89 24.80
N GLN A 22 24.99 3.74 24.91
CA GLN A 22 23.77 3.57 25.68
C GLN A 22 24.01 2.55 26.79
N GLU A 23 23.52 2.84 27.99
CA GLU A 23 23.55 1.93 29.12
C GLU A 23 22.79 0.62 28.82
N ALA A 24 23.30 -0.50 29.33
CA ALA A 24 22.72 -1.81 29.08
C ALA A 24 21.35 -1.95 29.79
N PRO A 25 20.28 -2.36 29.09
CA PRO A 25 18.93 -2.45 29.66
C PRO A 25 18.76 -3.57 30.71
N GLU A 26 19.70 -4.51 30.76
CA GLU A 26 19.66 -5.70 31.64
C GLU A 26 19.95 -5.38 33.12
N GLY A 27 20.54 -4.21 33.42
CA GLY A 27 20.87 -3.77 34.78
C GLY A 27 19.88 -2.76 35.39
N LEU A 28 18.87 -2.33 34.63
CA LEU A 28 17.94 -1.26 35.03
C LEU A 28 16.83 -1.81 35.93
N ARG A 29 16.50 -1.10 37.01
CA ARG A 29 15.37 -1.45 37.86
C ARG A 29 14.07 -1.11 37.13
N GLY A 30 13.07 -1.98 37.23
CA GLY A 30 11.83 -1.89 36.44
C GLY A 30 11.22 -0.49 36.42
N GLY A 31 11.26 0.15 35.24
CA GLY A 31 10.75 1.50 34.98
C GLY A 31 11.82 2.59 34.78
N GLU A 32 13.10 2.31 35.01
CA GLU A 32 14.20 3.25 34.69
C GLU A 32 14.60 3.18 33.21
N GLU A 33 14.78 4.35 32.60
CA GLU A 33 15.20 4.49 31.20
C GLU A 33 16.73 4.41 31.07
N PRO A 34 17.28 3.65 30.09
CA PRO A 34 18.72 3.58 29.86
C PRO A 34 19.29 4.94 29.48
N GLN A 35 20.31 5.41 30.19
CA GLN A 35 20.92 6.70 29.87
C GLN A 35 21.88 6.59 28.67
N ARG A 36 21.98 7.67 27.88
CA ARG A 36 22.88 7.77 26.73
C ARG A 36 23.94 8.84 26.96
N LEU A 37 25.15 8.60 26.47
CA LEU A 37 26.28 9.52 26.58
C LEU A 37 27.01 9.64 25.24
N THR A 38 27.29 10.88 24.81
CA THR A 38 28.12 11.13 23.62
C THR A 38 29.59 10.92 23.96
N LEU A 39 30.31 10.22 23.10
CA LEU A 39 31.72 9.90 23.25
C LEU A 39 32.55 10.46 22.10
N TYR A 40 33.73 10.99 22.39
CA TYR A 40 34.74 11.36 21.38
C TYR A 40 35.98 10.49 21.55
N LEU A 41 36.39 9.82 20.48
CA LEU A 41 37.63 9.08 20.40
C LEU A 41 38.59 9.85 19.49
N GLU A 42 39.84 9.93 19.89
CA GLU A 42 40.90 10.61 19.15
C GLU A 42 42.04 9.64 18.83
N ASP A 43 42.79 9.94 17.78
CA ASP A 43 44.03 9.26 17.38
C ASP A 43 43.85 7.73 17.23
N ASP A 44 44.59 6.92 18.01
CA ASP A 44 44.70 5.48 17.84
C ASP A 44 43.43 4.70 18.19
N LEU A 45 42.48 5.34 18.89
CA LEU A 45 41.18 4.76 19.25
C LEU A 45 40.15 4.87 18.12
N THR A 46 40.38 5.74 17.13
CA THR A 46 39.45 5.92 16.02
C THR A 46 39.39 4.69 15.11
N GLY A 47 38.18 4.34 14.69
CA GLY A 47 37.90 3.19 13.83
C GLY A 47 37.95 1.83 14.54
N ARG A 48 38.29 1.77 15.84
CA ARG A 48 38.33 0.49 16.57
C ARG A 48 36.96 -0.09 16.85
N ILE A 49 35.89 0.72 16.87
CA ILE A 49 34.55 0.32 17.31
C ILE A 49 33.55 0.50 16.16
N THR A 50 32.67 -0.47 16.00
CA THR A 50 31.56 -0.42 15.04
C THR A 50 30.20 -0.32 15.74
N PRO A 51 29.20 0.35 15.14
CA PRO A 51 27.85 0.41 15.69
C PRO A 51 27.26 -0.98 15.95
N GLY A 52 26.71 -1.20 17.14
CA GLY A 52 26.12 -2.47 17.58
C GLY A 52 27.04 -3.36 18.44
N GLU A 53 28.30 -3.00 18.64
CA GLU A 53 29.20 -3.67 19.58
C GLU A 53 28.92 -3.24 21.03
N ARG A 54 28.91 -4.19 21.98
CA ARG A 54 28.91 -3.88 23.42
C ARG A 54 30.33 -3.50 23.85
N VAL A 55 30.45 -2.41 24.59
CA VAL A 55 31.74 -1.76 24.87
C VAL A 55 31.70 -1.10 26.24
N VAL A 56 32.78 -1.27 27.00
CA VAL A 56 33.06 -0.51 28.22
C VAL A 56 34.04 0.60 27.84
N MET A 57 33.65 1.84 28.11
CA MET A 57 34.42 3.03 27.72
C MET A 57 34.86 3.78 28.96
N ASN A 58 36.16 4.00 29.11
CA ASN A 58 36.70 4.82 30.17
C ASN A 58 37.16 6.15 29.60
N GLY A 59 36.74 7.25 30.20
CA GLY A 59 37.03 8.58 29.67
C GLY A 59 36.75 9.71 30.64
N VAL A 60 37.05 10.94 30.23
CA VAL A 60 36.81 12.15 31.00
C VAL A 60 35.49 12.79 30.56
N LEU A 61 34.54 12.86 31.49
CA LEU A 61 33.26 13.53 31.27
C LEU A 61 33.46 15.05 31.21
N ARG A 62 33.01 15.70 30.13
CA ARG A 62 33.02 17.15 29.92
C ARG A 62 31.60 17.66 29.69
N SER A 63 31.32 18.84 30.23
CA SER A 63 30.05 19.55 30.01
C SER A 63 30.29 20.82 29.22
N VAL A 64 29.55 21.02 28.12
CA VAL A 64 29.59 22.26 27.33
C VAL A 64 28.21 22.92 27.33
N GLN A 65 28.17 24.20 27.64
CA GLN A 65 26.93 24.98 27.74
C GLN A 65 26.36 25.26 26.33
N LYS A 66 25.09 24.88 26.09
CA LYS A 66 24.39 25.07 24.81
C LYS A 66 23.88 26.52 24.70
N GLY A 67 24.46 27.37 23.86
CA GLY A 67 23.96 28.74 23.65
C GLY A 67 24.74 29.60 22.64
N ARG A 68 24.17 30.75 22.27
CA ARG A 68 24.87 31.76 21.46
C ARG A 68 26.03 32.36 22.28
N PRO A 69 27.14 32.78 21.64
CA PRO A 69 28.21 33.47 22.35
C PRO A 69 27.66 34.73 23.01
N ARG A 70 27.64 34.77 24.36
CA ARG A 70 27.18 35.83 25.29
C ARG A 70 25.84 35.62 26.02
N GLU A 71 25.09 34.55 25.78
CA GLU A 71 23.92 34.19 26.62
C GLU A 71 24.21 32.96 27.47
N LYS A 72 24.09 33.08 28.80
CA LYS A 72 24.24 31.94 29.72
C LYS A 72 22.97 31.09 29.65
N SER A 73 23.09 29.87 29.15
CA SER A 73 22.01 28.87 29.07
C SER A 73 22.10 27.87 30.21
N THR A 74 20.97 27.43 30.76
CA THR A 74 20.96 26.39 31.80
C THR A 74 21.14 24.97 31.25
N LEU A 75 21.19 24.80 29.92
CA LEU A 75 21.35 23.52 29.25
C LEU A 75 22.83 23.22 28.98
N PHE A 76 23.30 22.06 29.44
CA PHE A 76 24.65 21.56 29.23
C PHE A 76 24.60 20.25 28.44
N ASP A 77 25.36 20.18 27.35
CA ASP A 77 25.64 18.92 26.69
C ASP A 77 26.80 18.25 27.42
N ILE A 78 26.55 17.05 27.92
CA ILE A 78 27.55 16.21 28.56
C ILE A 78 28.06 15.22 27.51
N PHE A 79 29.36 15.18 27.32
CA PHE A 79 30.03 14.19 26.50
C PHE A 79 31.28 13.69 27.22
N MET A 80 31.84 12.58 26.80
CA MET A 80 33.06 12.02 27.37
C MET A 80 34.13 11.89 26.30
N ASP A 81 35.32 12.40 26.61
CA ASP A 81 36.51 12.12 25.82
C ASP A 81 37.05 10.77 26.27
N VAL A 82 37.06 9.81 25.36
CA VAL A 82 37.40 8.42 25.66
C VAL A 82 38.92 8.26 25.70
N ASN A 83 39.41 7.74 26.82
CA ASN A 83 40.82 7.42 27.01
C ASN A 83 41.11 5.95 26.71
N SER A 84 40.15 5.05 26.97
CA SER A 84 40.29 3.64 26.67
C SER A 84 38.96 3.01 26.27
N VAL A 85 39.06 2.01 25.40
CA VAL A 85 37.94 1.24 24.89
C VAL A 85 38.21 -0.23 25.19
N GLU A 86 37.31 -0.86 25.92
CA GLU A 86 37.28 -2.30 26.11
C GLU A 86 36.04 -2.84 25.38
N LYS A 87 36.22 -3.74 24.43
CA LYS A 87 35.08 -4.40 23.79
C LYS A 87 34.60 -5.50 24.72
N GLU A 88 33.33 -5.46 25.12
CA GLU A 88 32.68 -6.65 25.63
C GLU A 88 32.49 -7.59 24.43
N GLN A 89 33.41 -8.53 24.29
CA GLN A 89 33.19 -9.68 23.45
C GLN A 89 32.04 -10.47 24.07
N VAL A 90 30.80 -10.22 23.64
CA VAL A 90 29.69 -11.12 23.95
C VAL A 90 29.89 -12.40 23.12
N GLU A 91 30.88 -13.20 23.50
CA GLU A 91 31.03 -14.58 23.05
C GLU A 91 30.00 -15.43 23.81
N PHE A 92 28.82 -15.64 23.24
CA PHE A 92 27.84 -16.61 23.79
C PHE A 92 27.42 -16.38 25.26
N GLU A 93 27.71 -15.23 25.87
CA GLU A 93 27.55 -14.98 27.31
C GLU A 93 26.10 -14.75 27.77
N GLU A 94 25.14 -14.55 26.85
CA GLU A 94 23.71 -14.47 27.23
C GLU A 94 23.13 -15.80 27.74
N ILE A 95 23.89 -16.91 27.63
CA ILE A 95 23.51 -18.20 28.21
C ILE A 95 24.48 -18.54 29.35
N GLU A 96 24.03 -18.32 30.59
CA GLU A 96 24.71 -18.79 31.78
C GLU A 96 24.71 -20.33 31.80
N VAL A 97 25.86 -20.91 31.43
CA VAL A 97 26.12 -22.33 31.64
C VAL A 97 26.68 -22.46 33.05
N THR A 98 25.87 -22.98 33.97
CA THR A 98 26.31 -23.21 35.35
C THR A 98 27.48 -24.21 35.38
N GLU A 99 28.29 -24.20 36.44
CA GLU A 99 29.35 -25.21 36.59
C GLU A 99 28.80 -26.65 36.61
N GLU A 100 27.58 -26.83 37.13
CA GLU A 100 26.84 -28.09 37.09
C GLU A 100 26.46 -28.49 35.66
N ASP A 101 25.90 -27.56 34.87
CA ASP A 101 25.59 -27.79 33.45
C ASP A 101 26.86 -28.15 32.67
N ALA A 102 27.96 -27.41 32.87
CA ALA A 102 29.23 -27.65 32.20
C ALA A 102 29.84 -29.03 32.55
N ARG A 103 29.66 -29.48 33.80
CA ARG A 103 30.07 -30.83 34.22
C ARG A 103 29.24 -31.90 33.52
N LEU A 104 27.92 -31.75 33.48
CA LEU A 104 27.01 -32.67 32.78
C LEU A 104 27.27 -32.72 31.26
N ILE A 105 27.53 -31.56 30.64
CA ILE A 105 27.90 -31.45 29.22
C ILE A 105 29.18 -32.26 28.94
N ARG A 106 30.21 -32.15 29.79
CA ARG A 106 31.47 -32.91 29.64
C ARG A 106 31.28 -34.41 29.83
N GLU A 107 30.48 -34.82 30.80
CA GLU A 107 30.18 -36.23 31.07
C GLU A 107 29.40 -36.86 29.90
N MET A 108 28.37 -36.17 29.39
CA MET A 108 27.61 -36.63 28.23
C MET A 108 28.40 -36.56 26.92
N GLY A 109 29.26 -35.57 26.76
CA GLY A 109 30.13 -35.45 25.58
C GLY A 109 31.14 -36.60 25.43
N ALA A 110 31.43 -37.34 26.52
CA ALA A 110 32.26 -38.54 26.48
C ALA A 110 31.49 -39.80 26.04
N SER A 111 30.16 -39.74 25.95
CA SER A 111 29.34 -40.88 25.52
C SER A 111 29.43 -41.09 24.00
N PRO A 112 29.62 -42.34 23.53
CA PRO A 112 29.65 -42.64 22.10
C PRO A 112 28.29 -42.41 21.40
N ASP A 113 27.19 -42.37 22.16
CA ASP A 113 25.83 -42.21 21.62
C ASP A 113 25.33 -40.76 21.59
N ILE A 114 26.14 -39.79 22.06
CA ILE A 114 25.72 -38.39 22.19
C ILE A 114 25.22 -37.78 20.87
N PHE A 115 25.87 -38.11 19.75
CA PHE A 115 25.46 -37.63 18.43
C PHE A 115 24.05 -38.13 18.07
N ARG A 116 23.74 -39.40 18.35
CA ARG A 116 22.42 -39.99 18.12
C ARG A 116 21.37 -39.38 19.06
N MET A 117 21.72 -39.15 20.32
CA MET A 117 20.83 -38.53 21.31
C MET A 117 20.47 -37.08 20.92
N ILE A 118 21.43 -36.30 20.44
CA ILE A 118 21.20 -34.93 19.93
C ILE A 118 20.26 -34.98 18.72
N THR A 119 20.54 -35.84 17.73
CA THR A 119 19.70 -35.99 16.53
C THR A 119 18.27 -36.41 16.87
N ALA A 120 18.10 -37.36 17.80
CA ALA A 120 16.79 -37.80 18.26
C ALA A 120 16.03 -36.73 19.07
N SER A 121 16.74 -35.73 19.61
CA SER A 121 16.14 -34.60 20.31
C SER A 121 15.63 -33.49 19.39
N ILE A 122 16.01 -33.50 18.10
CA ILE A 122 15.53 -32.52 17.10
C ILE A 122 14.18 -32.98 16.55
N ALA A 123 13.13 -32.21 16.84
CA ALA A 123 11.75 -32.44 16.40
C ALA A 123 11.29 -33.91 16.56
N PRO A 124 11.21 -34.45 17.80
CA PRO A 124 10.86 -35.86 18.05
C PRO A 124 9.43 -36.23 17.60
N SER A 125 8.54 -35.24 17.51
CA SER A 125 7.19 -35.40 16.95
C SER A 125 7.18 -35.75 15.47
N MET A 126 8.25 -35.45 14.73
CA MET A 126 8.38 -35.77 13.31
C MET A 126 9.03 -37.13 13.12
N TYR A 127 8.31 -38.04 12.47
CA TYR A 127 8.80 -39.36 12.10
C TYR A 127 9.75 -39.29 10.89
N GLY A 128 10.84 -40.06 10.93
CA GLY A 128 11.82 -40.14 9.85
C GLY A 128 12.79 -38.95 9.78
N MET A 129 13.30 -38.69 8.57
CA MET A 129 14.25 -37.61 8.26
C MET A 129 15.58 -37.69 9.02
N HIS A 130 16.10 -38.89 9.21
CA HIS A 130 17.32 -39.11 10.01
C HIS A 130 18.51 -38.32 9.45
N VAL A 131 18.69 -38.34 8.13
CA VAL A 131 19.82 -37.68 7.46
C VAL A 131 19.69 -36.16 7.53
N GLU A 132 18.48 -35.63 7.34
CA GLU A 132 18.20 -34.22 7.45
C GLU A 132 18.41 -33.73 8.89
N LYS A 133 17.93 -34.48 9.89
CA LYS A 133 18.11 -34.17 11.32
C LYS A 133 19.59 -34.25 11.74
N GLU A 134 20.36 -35.21 11.22
CA GLU A 134 21.82 -35.27 11.44
C GLU A 134 22.53 -34.04 10.89
N ALA A 135 22.17 -33.59 9.68
CA ALA A 135 22.74 -32.38 9.09
C ALA A 135 22.34 -31.10 9.84
N LEU A 136 21.09 -31.02 10.32
CA LEU A 136 20.63 -29.93 11.17
C LEU A 136 21.37 -29.91 12.52
N ALA A 137 21.62 -31.09 13.12
CA ALA A 137 22.46 -31.20 14.31
C ALA A 137 23.86 -30.64 14.05
N LEU A 138 24.52 -31.07 12.96
CA LEU A 138 25.83 -30.55 12.58
C LEU A 138 25.83 -29.03 12.33
N GLN A 139 24.76 -28.49 11.74
CA GLN A 139 24.60 -27.04 11.53
C GLN A 139 24.50 -26.25 12.84
N LEU A 140 23.86 -26.79 13.89
CA LEU A 140 23.77 -26.12 15.19
C LEU A 140 25.14 -25.91 15.83
N PHE A 141 26.01 -26.93 15.76
CA PHE A 141 27.36 -26.87 16.31
C PHE A 141 28.31 -26.10 15.39
N SER A 142 28.19 -26.31 14.08
CA SER A 142 29.01 -25.71 13.03
C SER A 142 30.53 -25.92 13.21
N GLY A 143 31.33 -25.52 12.22
CA GLY A 143 32.78 -25.48 12.30
C GLY A 143 33.33 -24.20 12.94
N VAL A 144 34.60 -24.25 13.32
CA VAL A 144 35.33 -23.09 13.87
C VAL A 144 35.84 -22.19 12.73
N PRO A 145 35.59 -20.87 12.76
CA PRO A 145 36.15 -19.96 11.77
C PRO A 145 37.67 -19.86 11.94
N LYS A 146 38.41 -20.00 10.84
CA LYS A 146 39.89 -19.98 10.85
C LYS A 146 40.39 -18.67 10.26
N VAL A 147 41.44 -18.09 10.83
CA VAL A 147 42.15 -16.94 10.24
C VAL A 147 43.52 -17.43 9.81
N MET A 148 43.79 -17.33 8.51
CA MET A 148 45.05 -17.72 7.93
C MET A 148 46.14 -16.68 8.23
N PRO A 149 47.44 -17.03 8.18
CA PRO A 149 48.53 -16.09 8.43
C PRO A 149 48.56 -14.87 7.49
N ASP A 150 47.91 -14.95 6.33
CA ASP A 150 47.75 -13.86 5.37
C ASP A 150 46.52 -12.97 5.62
N GLY A 151 45.82 -13.18 6.73
CA GLY A 151 44.64 -12.41 7.16
C GLY A 151 43.33 -12.86 6.52
N ARG A 152 43.32 -13.89 5.65
CA ARG A 152 42.08 -14.43 5.09
C ARG A 152 41.32 -15.23 6.14
N ARG A 153 40.03 -14.92 6.32
CA ARG A 153 39.12 -15.66 7.20
C ARG A 153 38.37 -16.72 6.40
N ILE A 154 38.44 -17.97 6.86
CA ILE A 154 37.68 -19.11 6.35
C ILE A 154 36.45 -19.28 7.24
N ARG A 155 35.26 -19.35 6.63
CA ARG A 155 34.00 -19.54 7.35
C ARG A 155 33.91 -20.95 7.92
N GLY A 156 33.33 -21.09 9.11
CA GLY A 156 32.96 -22.38 9.70
C GLY A 156 31.44 -22.63 9.69
N ASP A 157 30.65 -21.68 9.19
CA ASP A 157 29.17 -21.74 9.19
C ASP A 157 28.64 -22.64 8.06
N ILE A 158 27.79 -23.60 8.39
CA ILE A 158 27.15 -24.51 7.41
C ILE A 158 25.81 -23.92 6.95
N HIS A 159 25.61 -23.73 5.65
CA HIS A 159 24.33 -23.28 5.08
C HIS A 159 23.54 -24.45 4.49
N VAL A 160 22.28 -24.58 4.91
CA VAL A 160 21.39 -25.69 4.53
C VAL A 160 20.14 -25.16 3.83
N LEU A 161 19.78 -25.74 2.69
CA LEU A 161 18.54 -25.46 1.97
C LEU A 161 17.69 -26.74 1.88
N MET A 162 16.45 -26.67 2.37
CA MET A 162 15.46 -27.74 2.22
C MET A 162 14.45 -27.39 1.13
N VAL A 163 14.35 -28.27 0.13
CA VAL A 163 13.49 -28.10 -1.03
C VAL A 163 12.56 -29.29 -1.10
N GLY A 164 11.27 -29.06 -1.24
CA GLY A 164 10.35 -30.19 -1.36
C GLY A 164 8.91 -29.77 -1.51
N ASP A 165 8.03 -30.74 -1.57
CA ASP A 165 6.60 -30.49 -1.71
C ASP A 165 6.02 -29.75 -0.48
N PRO A 166 4.94 -28.97 -0.64
CA PRO A 166 4.25 -28.38 0.49
C PRO A 166 3.71 -29.45 1.45
N GLY A 167 3.74 -29.18 2.76
CA GLY A 167 3.14 -30.07 3.77
C GLY A 167 4.05 -31.14 4.37
N ILE A 168 5.30 -31.25 3.92
CA ILE A 168 6.27 -32.24 4.43
C ILE A 168 7.01 -31.81 5.71
N GLY A 169 6.57 -30.75 6.41
CA GLY A 169 7.16 -30.34 7.70
C GLY A 169 8.40 -29.44 7.66
N LYS A 170 8.81 -28.88 6.50
CA LYS A 170 9.96 -27.95 6.37
C LYS A 170 9.88 -26.74 7.31
N SER A 171 8.75 -26.03 7.31
CA SER A 171 8.55 -24.83 8.14
C SER A 171 8.61 -25.14 9.64
N GLU A 172 8.13 -26.33 10.04
CA GLU A 172 8.18 -26.80 11.43
C GLU A 172 9.63 -27.07 11.86
N LEU A 173 10.44 -27.70 11.00
CA LEU A 173 11.88 -27.87 11.25
C LEU A 173 12.60 -26.52 11.38
N LEU A 174 12.35 -25.56 10.49
CA LEU A 174 12.94 -24.21 10.57
C LEU A 174 12.59 -23.52 11.89
N SER A 175 11.31 -23.55 12.27
CA SER A 175 10.81 -23.01 13.53
C SER A 175 11.48 -23.68 14.73
N TYR A 176 11.56 -25.02 14.76
CA TYR A 176 12.16 -25.77 15.85
C TYR A 176 13.66 -25.45 16.01
N MET A 177 14.39 -25.42 14.89
CA MET A 177 15.82 -25.13 14.86
C MET A 177 16.14 -23.70 15.32
N SER A 178 15.27 -22.73 14.97
CA SER A 178 15.42 -21.35 15.46
C SER A 178 15.29 -21.24 16.99
N ARG A 179 14.52 -22.12 17.64
CA ARG A 179 14.40 -22.13 19.12
C ARG A 179 15.57 -22.82 19.81
N LEU A 180 16.15 -23.84 19.18
CA LEU A 180 17.31 -24.57 19.71
C LEU A 180 18.61 -23.77 19.63
N SER A 181 18.73 -22.85 18.67
CA SER A 181 19.95 -22.07 18.48
C SER A 181 20.06 -20.93 19.52
N PRO A 182 21.24 -20.68 20.11
CA PRO A 182 21.46 -19.61 21.09
C PRO A 182 21.07 -18.20 20.60
N ARG A 183 21.08 -17.99 19.27
CA ARG A 183 20.63 -16.77 18.57
C ARG A 183 19.89 -17.12 17.29
N GLY A 184 18.81 -17.88 17.42
CA GLY A 184 17.98 -18.26 16.27
C GLY A 184 16.93 -17.21 15.93
N ILE A 185 16.92 -16.75 14.67
CA ILE A 185 15.88 -15.85 14.16
C ILE A 185 15.09 -16.58 13.08
N TYR A 186 13.76 -16.57 13.21
CA TYR A 186 12.85 -17.07 12.18
C TYR A 186 12.25 -15.92 11.39
N ALA A 187 12.35 -15.97 10.06
CA ALA A 187 11.79 -14.97 9.16
C ALA A 187 11.11 -15.63 7.95
N THR A 188 10.09 -14.97 7.41
CA THR A 188 9.42 -15.39 6.16
C THR A 188 9.89 -14.53 4.99
N GLY A 189 10.02 -15.11 3.80
CA GLY A 189 10.48 -14.42 2.59
C GLY A 189 9.62 -13.21 2.18
N LYS A 190 8.40 -13.07 2.71
CA LYS A 190 7.49 -11.95 2.46
C LYS A 190 7.60 -10.78 3.46
N ALA A 191 8.15 -11.00 4.65
CA ALA A 191 7.97 -10.08 5.80
C ALA A 191 9.20 -9.22 6.15
N ALA A 192 10.20 -9.08 5.28
CA ALA A 192 11.29 -8.14 5.52
C ALA A 192 10.88 -6.69 5.14
N THR A 193 10.44 -5.90 6.13
CA THR A 193 10.40 -4.41 6.23
C THR A 193 9.28 -3.58 5.56
N ALA A 194 8.51 -2.79 6.35
CA ALA A 194 8.63 -1.31 6.43
C ALA A 194 7.40 -0.57 7.07
N ALA A 195 7.61 0.17 8.16
CA ALA A 195 6.86 1.40 8.47
C ALA A 195 7.59 2.62 7.97
N GLY A 196 6.77 3.57 7.56
CA GLY A 196 7.17 4.81 6.93
C GLY A 196 6.23 5.20 5.80
N LEU A 197 5.17 4.45 5.50
CA LEU A 197 4.21 4.80 4.47
C LEU A 197 3.18 5.74 5.10
N CYS A 198 3.24 7.04 4.80
CA CYS A 198 2.29 8.02 5.35
C CYS A 198 1.88 9.05 4.29
N VAL A 199 0.72 9.67 4.53
CA VAL A 199 0.15 10.78 3.77
C VAL A 199 0.03 12.02 4.65
N ALA A 200 0.00 13.19 4.01
CA ALA A 200 -0.18 14.49 4.67
C ALA A 200 -1.54 14.62 5.37
N ALA A 201 -1.61 15.44 6.43
CA ALA A 201 -2.81 15.65 7.24
C ALA A 201 -4.04 16.11 6.43
N ASP A 202 -3.81 17.00 5.46
CA ASP A 202 -4.83 17.59 4.60
C ASP A 202 -5.31 16.66 3.48
N SER A 203 -4.75 15.44 3.37
CA SER A 203 -5.14 14.50 2.32
C SER A 203 -6.59 14.06 2.52
N LEU A 204 -7.41 14.17 1.48
CA LEU A 204 -8.82 13.84 1.51
C LEU A 204 -9.02 12.37 1.14
N ILE A 205 -9.73 11.64 2.00
CA ILE A 205 -9.99 10.20 1.86
C ILE A 205 -11.50 9.96 1.85
N ALA A 206 -11.94 9.07 0.95
CA ALA A 206 -13.32 8.61 0.92
C ALA A 206 -13.55 7.54 2.01
N THR A 207 -14.51 7.78 2.89
CA THR A 207 -14.86 6.91 4.02
C THR A 207 -16.35 6.64 4.06
N ASP A 208 -16.79 5.73 4.94
CA ASP A 208 -18.21 5.47 5.22
C ASP A 208 -18.94 6.66 5.83
N ARG A 209 -18.21 7.70 6.27
CA ARG A 209 -18.73 8.96 6.80
C ARG A 209 -18.67 10.11 5.78
N GLY A 210 -18.21 9.87 4.56
CA GLY A 210 -17.97 10.91 3.57
C GLY A 210 -16.50 11.06 3.17
N ILE A 211 -16.22 12.05 2.33
CA ILE A 211 -14.89 12.57 2.06
C ILE A 211 -14.50 13.54 3.18
N GLN A 212 -13.43 13.22 3.89
CA GLN A 212 -12.87 14.04 4.96
C GLN A 212 -11.35 14.01 4.91
N SER A 213 -10.69 14.93 5.60
CA SER A 213 -9.24 14.86 5.73
C SER A 213 -8.83 13.64 6.55
N VAL A 214 -7.60 13.14 6.35
CA VAL A 214 -7.09 12.02 7.16
C VAL A 214 -7.02 12.43 8.62
N GLU A 215 -6.65 13.68 8.89
CA GLU A 215 -6.65 14.24 10.24
C GLU A 215 -8.04 14.15 10.89
N ASP A 216 -9.09 14.60 10.21
CA ASP A 216 -10.48 14.54 10.74
C ASP A 216 -10.95 13.11 11.01
N LEU A 217 -10.48 12.14 10.21
CA LEU A 217 -10.76 10.72 10.41
C LEU A 217 -10.02 10.15 11.61
N VAL A 218 -8.74 10.51 11.78
CA VAL A 218 -7.83 9.88 12.73
C VAL A 218 -7.88 10.53 14.12
N GLU A 219 -7.97 11.86 14.20
CA GLU A 219 -7.92 12.62 15.45
C GLU A 219 -8.96 12.19 16.51
N PRO A 220 -10.22 11.82 16.16
CA PRO A 220 -11.17 11.30 17.13
C PRO A 220 -10.69 10.05 17.90
N TYR A 221 -9.82 9.23 17.31
CA TYR A 221 -9.27 8.02 17.95
C TYR A 221 -8.15 8.32 18.96
N PHE A 222 -7.60 9.53 18.94
CA PHE A 222 -6.51 9.97 19.81
C PHE A 222 -6.94 11.07 20.81
N ARG A 223 -8.25 11.38 20.90
CA ARG A 223 -8.76 12.39 21.86
C ARG A 223 -8.48 11.99 23.30
N GLY A 224 -7.85 12.88 24.05
CA GLY A 224 -7.53 12.68 25.48
C GLY A 224 -6.19 11.98 25.72
N VAL A 225 -5.44 11.66 24.67
CA VAL A 225 -4.08 11.12 24.74
C VAL A 225 -3.11 12.22 24.32
N GLU A 226 -2.25 12.69 25.23
CA GLU A 226 -1.18 13.63 24.87
C GLU A 226 -0.22 12.97 23.87
N HIS A 227 0.24 13.74 22.89
CA HIS A 227 1.14 13.27 21.83
C HIS A 227 2.54 13.00 22.41
N ALA A 228 2.67 11.89 23.11
CA ALA A 228 3.88 11.53 23.85
C ALA A 228 4.91 10.82 22.96
N ARG A 229 4.48 10.24 21.82
CA ARG A 229 5.28 9.29 21.04
C ARG A 229 5.35 9.72 19.55
N PRO A 230 6.48 9.53 18.84
CA PRO A 230 6.61 9.93 17.43
C PRO A 230 5.81 9.08 16.44
N VAL A 231 5.32 7.92 16.86
CA VAL A 231 4.42 7.03 16.13
C VAL A 231 3.41 6.49 17.11
N GLU A 232 2.14 6.67 16.81
CA GLU A 232 1.04 6.24 17.64
C GLU A 232 0.07 5.45 16.78
N ARG A 233 -0.39 4.32 17.32
CA ARG A 233 -1.30 3.39 16.66
C ARG A 233 -2.50 3.14 17.56
N THR A 234 -3.68 3.24 16.99
CA THR A 234 -4.92 2.86 17.66
C THR A 234 -5.77 2.01 16.73
N ALA A 235 -6.42 0.98 17.27
CA ALA A 235 -7.41 0.21 16.53
C ALA A 235 -8.59 1.13 16.16
N ALA A 236 -9.02 1.05 14.90
CA ALA A 236 -10.08 1.92 14.39
C ALA A 236 -11.20 1.10 13.77
N THR A 237 -12.37 1.72 13.68
CA THR A 237 -13.57 1.11 13.08
C THR A 237 -14.10 1.97 11.94
N GLY A 238 -14.87 1.38 11.04
CA GLY A 238 -15.39 2.04 9.84
C GLY A 238 -14.76 1.50 8.57
N CYS A 239 -15.02 2.14 7.44
CA CYS A 239 -14.54 1.69 6.14
C CYS A 239 -13.91 2.82 5.32
N VAL A 240 -12.96 2.45 4.48
CA VAL A 240 -12.21 3.36 3.60
C VAL A 240 -12.28 2.88 2.16
N GLY A 241 -12.37 3.82 1.23
CA GLY A 241 -12.35 3.54 -0.20
C GLY A 241 -10.98 3.04 -0.66
N THR A 242 -10.97 1.88 -1.30
CA THR A 242 -9.78 1.20 -1.83
C THR A 242 -10.14 0.49 -3.14
N PHE A 243 -9.13 -0.08 -3.79
CA PHE A 243 -9.31 -1.06 -4.85
C PHE A 243 -9.14 -2.48 -4.31
N ASP A 244 -9.78 -3.44 -4.94
CA ASP A 244 -9.43 -4.86 -4.82
C ASP A 244 -8.31 -5.24 -5.82
N ASP A 245 -7.83 -6.49 -5.76
CA ASP A 245 -6.85 -7.06 -6.69
C ASP A 245 -7.32 -7.04 -8.16
N ARG A 246 -8.60 -6.75 -8.39
CA ARG A 246 -9.28 -6.67 -9.69
C ARG A 246 -9.45 -5.22 -10.14
N HIS A 247 -8.79 -4.26 -9.48
CA HIS A 247 -8.91 -2.81 -9.76
C HIS A 247 -10.34 -2.29 -9.70
N ARG A 248 -11.22 -2.94 -8.94
CA ARG A 248 -12.58 -2.45 -8.69
C ARG A 248 -12.57 -1.62 -7.43
N LEU A 249 -13.22 -0.46 -7.51
CA LEU A 249 -13.35 0.39 -6.34
C LEU A 249 -14.34 -0.26 -5.36
N GLY A 250 -14.03 -0.17 -4.07
CA GLY A 250 -14.93 -0.60 -3.02
C GLY A 250 -14.50 -0.13 -1.64
N MET A 251 -15.43 -0.18 -0.70
CA MET A 251 -15.18 0.15 0.69
C MET A 251 -14.65 -1.07 1.43
N ARG A 252 -13.54 -0.94 2.18
CA ARG A 252 -12.99 -2.01 3.01
C ARG A 252 -12.85 -1.59 4.47
N PRO A 253 -12.96 -2.55 5.42
CA PRO A 253 -12.83 -2.24 6.85
C PRO A 253 -11.47 -1.67 7.19
N LEU A 254 -11.48 -0.62 8.02
CA LEU A 254 -10.31 -0.07 8.67
C LEU A 254 -9.96 -0.94 9.89
N GLU A 255 -8.69 -1.29 10.04
CA GLU A 255 -8.18 -2.08 11.18
C GLU A 255 -7.51 -1.18 12.23
N ALA A 256 -6.71 -0.23 11.76
CA ALA A 256 -5.97 0.68 12.61
C ALA A 256 -5.69 2.00 11.91
N VAL A 257 -5.55 3.05 12.72
CA VAL A 257 -5.07 4.37 12.31
C VAL A 257 -3.72 4.63 12.94
N TRP A 258 -2.88 5.35 12.20
CA TRP A 258 -1.54 5.71 12.61
C TRP A 258 -1.37 7.22 12.57
N ARG A 259 -0.79 7.78 13.62
CA ARG A 259 -0.36 9.18 13.73
C ARG A 259 1.14 9.22 13.93
N LEU A 260 1.87 9.95 13.07
CA LEU A 260 3.33 10.00 13.10
C LEU A 260 3.83 11.44 12.99
N THR A 261 5.02 11.70 13.53
CA THR A 261 5.73 12.97 13.28
C THR A 261 6.36 12.95 11.89
N PRO A 262 6.13 13.97 11.04
CA PRO A 262 6.66 14.01 9.67
C PRO A 262 8.19 13.94 9.61
N PRO A 263 8.77 13.29 8.57
CA PRO A 263 10.19 13.36 8.28
C PRO A 263 10.57 14.77 7.79
N ALA A 264 11.87 15.11 7.77
CA ALA A 264 12.35 16.44 7.35
C ALA A 264 11.87 16.88 5.94
N ASN A 265 11.71 15.92 5.04
CA ASN A 265 11.31 16.16 3.65
C ASN A 265 10.11 15.29 3.28
N MET A 266 9.08 15.93 2.74
CA MET A 266 7.91 15.30 2.12
C MET A 266 8.00 15.41 0.60
N LEU A 267 7.36 14.50 -0.11
CA LEU A 267 7.25 14.53 -1.57
C LEU A 267 5.82 14.81 -1.98
N ARG A 268 5.61 15.89 -2.72
CA ARG A 268 4.34 16.19 -3.36
C ARG A 268 4.36 15.67 -4.80
N ILE A 269 3.56 14.65 -5.06
CA ILE A 269 3.36 14.08 -6.40
C ILE A 269 2.17 14.78 -7.03
N ALA A 270 2.34 15.39 -8.21
CA ALA A 270 1.26 15.98 -8.97
C ALA A 270 1.11 15.32 -10.34
N THR A 271 -0.11 14.94 -10.70
CA THR A 271 -0.43 14.31 -11.99
C THR A 271 -0.71 15.35 -13.06
N SER A 272 -0.73 14.90 -14.32
CA SER A 272 -1.11 15.73 -15.48
C SER A 272 -2.54 16.29 -15.42
N SER A 273 -3.47 15.60 -14.75
CA SER A 273 -4.83 16.11 -14.51
C SER A 273 -4.86 17.16 -13.38
N GLY A 274 -3.76 17.33 -12.65
CA GLY A 274 -3.61 18.29 -11.56
C GLY A 274 -4.06 17.77 -10.19
N LEU A 275 -4.36 16.47 -10.07
CA LEU A 275 -4.42 15.81 -8.76
C LEU A 275 -3.05 15.91 -8.10
N SER A 276 -3.02 16.13 -6.78
CA SER A 276 -1.77 16.11 -6.04
C SER A 276 -1.92 15.45 -4.69
N LEU A 277 -0.91 14.69 -4.29
CA LEU A 277 -0.83 14.04 -2.99
C LEU A 277 0.56 14.27 -2.40
N THR A 278 0.60 14.68 -1.14
CA THR A 278 1.83 14.84 -0.38
C THR A 278 2.03 13.60 0.47
N VAL A 279 3.18 12.94 0.29
CA VAL A 279 3.49 11.66 0.92
C VAL A 279 4.92 11.64 1.44
N THR A 280 5.18 10.77 2.39
CA THR A 280 6.55 10.49 2.83
C THR A 280 7.35 9.77 1.72
N PRO A 281 8.68 9.96 1.62
CA PRO A 281 9.50 9.36 0.56
C PRO A 281 9.37 7.82 0.35
N PRO A 282 9.18 6.99 1.39
CA PRO A 282 9.05 5.55 1.19
C PRO A 282 7.61 5.11 0.87
N THR A 283 6.59 5.98 0.98
CA THR A 283 5.19 5.68 0.62
C THR A 283 5.12 5.09 -0.79
N LYS A 284 4.50 3.93 -0.95
CA LYS A 284 4.39 3.27 -2.26
C LYS A 284 3.13 3.72 -2.98
N VAL A 285 3.27 4.00 -4.27
CA VAL A 285 2.18 4.25 -5.22
C VAL A 285 2.19 3.16 -6.28
N LEU A 286 1.02 2.77 -6.78
CA LEU A 286 0.93 1.79 -7.86
C LEU A 286 1.25 2.47 -9.19
N VAL A 287 2.22 1.91 -9.92
CA VAL A 287 2.74 2.46 -11.18
C VAL A 287 2.54 1.46 -12.31
N ASP A 288 2.06 1.94 -13.45
CA ASP A 288 1.98 1.19 -14.71
C ASP A 288 3.18 1.55 -15.61
N HIS A 289 3.85 0.51 -16.11
CA HIS A 289 5.00 0.61 -16.99
C HIS A 289 4.99 -0.49 -18.05
N ALA A 290 5.89 -0.43 -19.04
CA ALA A 290 5.90 -1.37 -20.17
C ALA A 290 5.96 -2.87 -19.77
N MET A 291 6.60 -3.19 -18.64
CA MET A 291 6.74 -4.55 -18.12
C MET A 291 5.55 -5.01 -17.24
N GLY A 292 4.48 -4.22 -17.12
CA GLY A 292 3.34 -4.50 -16.23
C GLY A 292 3.15 -3.44 -15.14
N GLN A 293 2.56 -3.82 -14.01
CA GLN A 293 2.25 -2.92 -12.90
C GLN A 293 3.01 -3.32 -11.65
N SER A 294 3.52 -2.33 -10.90
CA SER A 294 4.25 -2.57 -9.66
C SER A 294 4.10 -1.43 -8.66
N TRP A 295 4.23 -1.75 -7.38
CA TRP A 295 4.25 -0.76 -6.29
C TRP A 295 5.64 -0.14 -6.15
N ILE A 296 5.75 1.16 -6.40
CA ILE A 296 7.02 1.90 -6.40
C ILE A 296 6.99 2.97 -5.30
N GLN A 297 8.08 3.11 -4.55
CA GLN A 297 8.21 4.16 -3.53
C GLN A 297 8.21 5.55 -4.17
N ALA A 298 7.56 6.53 -3.52
CA ALA A 298 7.45 7.91 -3.98
C ALA A 298 8.80 8.53 -4.37
N LYS A 299 9.88 8.23 -3.64
CA LYS A 299 11.24 8.70 -3.96
C LYS A 299 11.81 8.20 -5.29
N PHE A 300 11.28 7.13 -5.86
CA PHE A 300 11.68 6.56 -7.16
C PHE A 300 10.72 6.92 -8.29
N VAL A 301 9.55 7.47 -7.97
CA VAL A 301 8.63 8.00 -8.96
C VAL A 301 9.32 9.17 -9.68
N ARG A 302 9.11 9.27 -11.00
CA ARG A 302 9.67 10.33 -11.85
C ARG A 302 8.57 10.92 -12.73
N PRO A 303 8.67 12.19 -13.14
CA PRO A 303 7.79 12.75 -14.16
C PRO A 303 7.73 11.86 -15.41
N GLY A 304 6.53 11.66 -15.95
CA GLY A 304 6.25 10.76 -17.07
C GLY A 304 5.82 9.34 -16.69
N MET A 305 6.18 8.84 -15.49
CA MET A 305 5.64 7.56 -14.99
C MET A 305 4.13 7.67 -14.77
N ARG A 306 3.38 6.60 -15.04
CA ARG A 306 1.92 6.58 -14.88
C ARG A 306 1.52 5.96 -13.55
N ILE A 307 0.83 6.72 -12.70
CA ILE A 307 0.34 6.26 -11.40
C ILE A 307 -1.15 5.95 -11.45
N ALA A 308 -1.59 5.05 -10.58
CA ALA A 308 -2.99 4.69 -10.41
C ALA A 308 -3.78 5.83 -9.72
N THR A 309 -4.83 6.31 -10.38
CA THR A 309 -5.82 7.26 -9.85
C THR A 309 -7.23 6.67 -9.94
N ALA A 310 -8.15 7.19 -9.12
CA ALA A 310 -9.52 6.69 -9.10
C ALA A 310 -10.35 7.24 -10.27
N SER A 311 -11.07 6.35 -10.97
CA SER A 311 -12.03 6.73 -12.01
C SER A 311 -13.27 7.43 -11.44
N ARG A 312 -13.62 7.08 -10.20
CA ARG A 312 -14.75 7.62 -9.44
C ARG A 312 -14.43 7.51 -7.95
N LEU A 313 -15.07 8.35 -7.12
CA LEU A 313 -15.08 8.17 -5.67
C LEU A 313 -16.46 7.67 -5.23
N GLU A 314 -16.50 6.48 -4.62
CA GLU A 314 -17.70 5.95 -3.97
C GLU A 314 -17.78 6.49 -2.54
N VAL A 315 -18.90 7.14 -2.25
CA VAL A 315 -19.16 7.78 -0.96
C VAL A 315 -20.64 7.56 -0.65
N PRO A 316 -20.98 7.06 0.55
CA PRO A 316 -22.39 6.94 0.94
C PRO A 316 -23.08 8.30 0.90
N GLU A 317 -24.36 8.31 0.55
CA GLU A 317 -25.14 9.55 0.54
C GLU A 317 -25.45 9.95 1.98
N GLY A 318 -24.85 11.05 2.44
CA GLY A 318 -25.22 11.67 3.70
C GLY A 318 -26.59 12.33 3.62
N GLU A 319 -27.25 12.48 4.76
CA GLU A 319 -28.50 13.23 4.84
C GLU A 319 -28.28 14.74 4.64
N ALA A 320 -29.29 15.42 4.08
CA ALA A 320 -29.27 16.88 4.04
C ALA A 320 -29.36 17.44 5.47
N PRO A 321 -28.43 18.32 5.88
CA PRO A 321 -28.51 18.93 7.21
C PRO A 321 -29.78 19.78 7.35
N LEU A 322 -30.28 19.87 8.58
CA LEU A 322 -31.30 20.87 8.93
C LEU A 322 -30.72 22.26 8.71
N THR A 323 -31.48 23.17 8.10
CA THR A 323 -31.03 24.56 7.89
C THR A 323 -30.77 25.25 9.22
N LEU A 324 -31.48 24.82 10.27
CA LEU A 324 -31.31 25.26 11.65
C LEU A 324 -29.89 24.95 12.18
N SER A 325 -29.32 23.80 11.83
CA SER A 325 -27.94 23.44 12.22
C SER A 325 -26.90 24.42 11.65
N LEU A 326 -27.16 24.99 10.47
CA LEU A 326 -26.29 26.00 9.84
C LEU A 326 -26.34 27.37 10.56
N LEU A 327 -27.28 27.56 11.48
CA LEU A 327 -27.46 28.80 12.25
C LEU A 327 -26.86 28.73 13.66
N GLN A 328 -26.29 27.59 14.07
CA GLN A 328 -25.85 27.33 15.44
C GLN A 328 -24.91 28.41 16.01
N ARG A 329 -24.01 28.96 15.18
CA ARG A 329 -23.04 30.00 15.58
C ARG A 329 -23.65 31.36 15.95
N ILE A 330 -24.89 31.64 15.57
CA ILE A 330 -25.58 32.92 15.82
C ILE A 330 -26.90 32.76 16.60
N THR A 331 -27.20 31.56 17.10
CA THR A 331 -28.45 31.20 17.80
C THR A 331 -28.86 32.13 18.92
N THR A 332 -27.91 32.78 19.61
CA THR A 332 -28.17 33.67 20.75
C THR A 332 -28.86 34.98 20.38
N ARG A 333 -28.94 35.34 19.09
CA ARG A 333 -29.58 36.58 18.60
C ARG A 333 -30.72 36.33 17.59
N ILE A 334 -31.17 35.08 17.46
CA ILE A 334 -32.24 34.69 16.53
C ILE A 334 -33.53 34.49 17.30
N VAL A 335 -34.61 35.02 16.74
CA VAL A 335 -35.97 34.88 17.22
C VAL A 335 -36.79 34.14 16.17
N VAL A 336 -37.50 33.10 16.58
CA VAL A 336 -38.34 32.27 15.72
C VAL A 336 -39.80 32.35 16.10
N GLU A 337 -40.67 32.28 15.10
CA GLU A 337 -42.09 32.04 15.30
C GLU A 337 -42.39 30.58 15.02
N VAL A 338 -43.01 29.91 15.97
CA VAL A 338 -43.18 28.46 15.99
C VAL A 338 -44.67 28.14 16.12
N ASP A 339 -45.10 27.02 15.59
CA ASP A 339 -46.47 26.54 15.81
C ASP A 339 -46.76 26.38 17.33
N PRO A 340 -47.85 26.98 17.85
CA PRO A 340 -48.22 26.85 19.26
C PRO A 340 -48.35 25.40 19.74
N ALA A 341 -48.72 24.45 18.88
CA ALA A 341 -48.90 23.05 19.25
C ALA A 341 -47.61 22.41 19.77
N ILE A 342 -46.48 22.65 19.10
CA ILE A 342 -45.20 22.06 19.53
C ILE A 342 -44.68 22.70 20.81
N VAL A 343 -44.91 24.01 20.97
CA VAL A 343 -44.52 24.75 22.18
C VAL A 343 -45.28 24.18 23.38
N GLN A 344 -46.58 23.92 23.25
CA GLN A 344 -47.37 23.29 24.30
C GLN A 344 -46.89 21.85 24.61
N ALA A 345 -46.50 21.07 23.59
CA ALA A 345 -45.96 19.74 23.78
C ALA A 345 -44.61 19.73 24.52
N ILE A 346 -43.71 20.66 24.18
CA ILE A 346 -42.43 20.85 24.89
C ILE A 346 -42.69 21.25 26.34
N LEU A 347 -43.59 22.21 26.58
CA LEU A 347 -43.91 22.68 27.93
C LEU A 347 -44.57 21.59 28.80
N SER A 348 -45.48 20.79 28.22
CA SER A 348 -46.11 19.68 28.95
C SER A 348 -45.09 18.61 29.33
N SER A 349 -44.19 18.24 28.41
CA SER A 349 -43.09 17.29 28.66
C SER A 349 -42.13 17.81 29.74
N LEU A 350 -41.74 19.08 29.68
CA LEU A 350 -40.88 19.71 30.71
C LEU A 350 -41.56 19.72 32.08
N LYS A 351 -42.86 20.00 32.14
CA LYS A 351 -43.62 19.96 33.40
C LYS A 351 -43.65 18.55 34.00
N THR A 352 -43.87 17.53 33.17
CA THR A 352 -43.83 16.13 33.62
C THR A 352 -42.44 15.74 34.13
N LYS A 353 -41.37 16.18 33.46
CA LYS A 353 -39.99 15.81 33.79
C LYS A 353 -39.42 16.53 35.02
N TYR A 354 -39.74 17.81 35.21
CA TYR A 354 -39.16 18.65 36.26
C TYR A 354 -40.17 19.02 37.37
N GLY A 355 -41.40 18.48 37.33
CA GLY A 355 -42.47 18.76 38.29
C GLY A 355 -43.19 20.09 38.01
N THR A 356 -42.45 21.19 38.03
CA THR A 356 -42.98 22.53 37.74
C THR A 356 -42.27 23.20 36.55
N LEU A 357 -43.00 24.05 35.81
CA LEU A 357 -42.39 24.87 34.75
C LEU A 357 -41.36 25.87 35.32
N ARG A 358 -41.51 26.24 36.59
CA ARG A 358 -40.60 27.12 37.32
C ARG A 358 -39.24 26.47 37.53
N GLU A 359 -39.22 25.22 38.02
CA GLU A 359 -37.98 24.45 38.16
C GLU A 359 -37.34 24.11 36.81
N ALA A 360 -38.15 23.82 35.79
CA ALA A 360 -37.65 23.62 34.42
C ALA A 360 -36.95 24.89 33.88
N ALA A 361 -37.56 26.06 34.06
CA ALA A 361 -37.01 27.35 33.64
C ALA A 361 -35.68 27.65 34.36
N ALA A 362 -35.63 27.44 35.68
CA ALA A 362 -34.42 27.61 36.48
C ALA A 362 -33.27 26.70 36.02
N ARG A 363 -33.55 25.41 35.78
CA ARG A 363 -32.52 24.44 35.33
C ARG A 363 -32.04 24.68 33.89
N LEU A 364 -32.90 25.20 33.02
CA LEU A 364 -32.56 25.47 31.61
C LEU A 364 -31.99 26.87 31.38
N MET A 365 -31.85 27.68 32.45
CA MET A 365 -31.44 29.09 32.38
C MET A 365 -32.34 29.90 31.43
N ILE A 366 -33.66 29.73 31.56
CA ILE A 366 -34.69 30.48 30.86
C ILE A 366 -35.46 31.31 31.90
N THR A 367 -35.82 32.55 31.59
CA THR A 367 -36.56 33.40 32.52
C THR A 367 -37.98 32.87 32.74
N GLU A 368 -38.48 32.94 33.98
CA GLU A 368 -39.83 32.46 34.34
C GLU A 368 -40.92 33.12 33.48
N ASP A 369 -40.82 34.44 33.27
CA ASP A 369 -41.72 35.20 32.40
C ASP A 369 -41.72 34.72 30.95
N ALA A 370 -40.58 34.29 30.42
CA ALA A 370 -40.50 33.81 29.05
C ALA A 370 -41.34 32.54 28.87
N VAL A 371 -41.25 31.61 29.83
CA VAL A 371 -41.97 30.33 29.79
C VAL A 371 -43.46 30.51 30.10
N TYR A 372 -43.81 31.31 31.11
CA TYR A 372 -45.20 31.46 31.57
C TYR A 372 -46.04 32.41 30.72
N HIS A 373 -45.45 33.51 30.23
CA HIS A 373 -46.19 34.58 29.56
C HIS A 373 -45.85 34.71 28.09
N VAL A 374 -44.57 34.63 27.71
CA VAL A 374 -44.15 34.90 26.32
C VAL A 374 -44.45 33.71 25.40
N TRP A 375 -44.06 32.50 25.79
CA TRP A 375 -44.23 31.30 24.98
C TRP A 375 -45.69 30.83 24.93
N LYS A 376 -46.42 31.03 26.04
CA LYS A 376 -47.83 30.64 26.17
C LYS A 376 -48.80 31.54 25.39
N ASN A 377 -48.50 32.84 25.29
CA ASN A 377 -49.39 33.82 24.65
C ASN A 377 -49.08 34.08 23.16
N GLY A 378 -47.97 33.54 22.63
CA GLY A 378 -47.62 33.60 21.19
C GLY A 378 -47.39 35.00 20.60
N ARG A 379 -47.34 36.06 21.41
CA ARG A 379 -47.26 37.46 20.96
C ARG A 379 -45.86 37.95 20.59
N HIS A 380 -44.81 37.29 21.10
CA HIS A 380 -43.43 37.63 20.78
C HIS A 380 -42.69 36.38 20.33
N GLY A 381 -41.80 36.54 19.35
CA GLY A 381 -41.03 35.41 18.87
C GLY A 381 -40.10 34.85 19.95
N ILE A 382 -39.81 33.56 19.86
CA ILE A 382 -39.06 32.79 20.84
C ILE A 382 -37.57 32.80 20.47
N PRO A 383 -36.64 33.11 21.40
CA PRO A 383 -35.21 32.96 21.12
C PRO A 383 -34.86 31.52 20.74
N LEU A 384 -34.26 31.32 19.57
CA LEU A 384 -33.98 30.00 19.02
C LEU A 384 -33.10 29.14 19.96
N ALA A 385 -32.07 29.75 20.56
CA ALA A 385 -31.21 29.06 21.53
C ALA A 385 -31.96 28.56 22.78
N GLN A 386 -33.02 29.24 23.21
CA GLN A 386 -33.84 28.79 24.34
C GLN A 386 -34.77 27.66 23.91
N LEU A 387 -35.38 27.78 22.72
CA LEU A 387 -36.26 26.76 22.16
C LEU A 387 -35.54 25.42 21.98
N LEU A 388 -34.34 25.42 21.39
CA LEU A 388 -33.57 24.19 21.18
C LEU A 388 -33.16 23.52 22.49
N ARG A 389 -32.73 24.31 23.49
CA ARG A 389 -32.42 23.77 24.83
C ARG A 389 -33.64 23.17 25.50
N ALA A 390 -34.80 23.82 25.38
CA ALA A 390 -36.07 23.32 25.90
C ALA A 390 -36.53 22.03 25.18
N ALA A 391 -36.43 22.00 23.85
CA ALA A 391 -36.77 20.82 23.04
C ALA A 391 -35.88 19.62 23.37
N LEU A 392 -34.56 19.82 23.45
CA LEU A 392 -33.59 18.79 23.85
C LEU A 392 -33.93 18.24 25.25
N ALA A 393 -34.24 19.12 26.21
CA ALA A 393 -34.59 18.72 27.56
C ALA A 393 -35.95 17.98 27.63
N ALA A 394 -36.88 18.31 26.74
CA ALA A 394 -38.19 17.68 26.59
C ALA A 394 -38.16 16.36 25.79
N GLY A 395 -37.03 16.03 25.14
CA GLY A 395 -36.91 14.86 24.26
C GLY A 395 -37.58 15.02 22.90
N THR A 396 -37.87 16.25 22.47
CA THR A 396 -38.44 16.56 21.15
C THR A 396 -37.33 16.60 20.10
N ALA A 397 -37.53 15.94 18.95
CA ALA A 397 -36.54 15.91 17.88
C ALA A 397 -36.34 17.32 17.26
N GLU A 398 -35.09 17.65 16.90
CA GLU A 398 -34.78 18.95 16.26
C GLU A 398 -35.51 19.13 14.92
N GLU A 399 -35.84 18.03 14.23
CA GLU A 399 -36.57 18.04 12.97
C GLU A 399 -38.01 18.54 13.14
N ASP A 400 -38.70 18.08 14.18
CA ASP A 400 -40.07 18.51 14.49
C ASP A 400 -40.08 20.01 14.83
N VAL A 401 -39.07 20.45 15.60
CA VAL A 401 -38.86 21.87 15.90
C VAL A 401 -38.64 22.64 14.61
N ALA A 402 -37.71 22.22 13.75
CA ALA A 402 -37.42 22.92 12.49
C ALA A 402 -38.62 22.99 11.54
N ALA A 403 -39.42 21.93 11.45
CA ALA A 403 -40.64 21.88 10.63
C ALA A 403 -41.76 22.79 11.16
N SER A 404 -41.79 23.01 12.48
CA SER A 404 -42.77 23.88 13.12
C SER A 404 -42.43 25.38 13.10
N VAL A 405 -41.19 25.75 12.71
CA VAL A 405 -40.79 27.15 12.59
C VAL A 405 -41.40 27.78 11.34
N ARG A 406 -42.25 28.80 11.52
CA ARG A 406 -42.90 29.55 10.45
C ARG A 406 -42.01 30.67 9.90
N SER A 407 -41.29 31.37 10.77
CA SER A 407 -40.42 32.47 10.36
C SER A 407 -39.21 32.64 11.28
N TYR A 408 -38.13 33.17 10.71
CA TYR A 408 -36.88 33.48 11.39
C TYR A 408 -36.62 34.98 11.33
N SER A 409 -36.16 35.59 12.42
CA SER A 409 -35.80 37.00 12.46
C SER A 409 -34.66 37.27 13.44
N GLN A 410 -34.00 38.41 13.28
CA GLN A 410 -33.22 38.98 14.38
C GLN A 410 -34.14 39.78 15.29
N PHE A 411 -33.75 40.00 16.54
CA PHE A 411 -34.51 40.87 17.43
C PHE A 411 -34.67 42.28 16.79
N GLY A 412 -35.91 42.65 16.44
CA GLY A 412 -36.24 43.90 15.73
C GLY A 412 -35.90 43.92 14.23
N GLY A 413 -35.53 42.79 13.62
CA GLY A 413 -35.21 42.67 12.20
C GLY A 413 -36.37 42.13 11.35
N HIS A 414 -36.19 42.15 10.02
CA HIS A 414 -37.15 41.57 9.08
C HIS A 414 -37.27 40.05 9.25
N ARG A 415 -38.50 39.55 9.09
CA ARG A 415 -38.83 38.12 9.11
C ARG A 415 -38.53 37.50 7.76
N ILE A 416 -37.94 36.31 7.76
CA ILE A 416 -37.66 35.51 6.58
C ILE A 416 -38.14 34.08 6.80
N THR A 417 -38.47 33.39 5.71
CA THR A 417 -38.68 31.94 5.71
C THR A 417 -37.38 31.23 5.37
N LEU A 418 -37.25 29.97 5.79
CA LEU A 418 -36.12 29.11 5.45
C LEU A 418 -36.64 27.68 5.22
N PRO A 419 -36.08 26.93 4.26
CA PRO A 419 -36.43 25.53 4.11
C PRO A 419 -36.00 24.72 5.34
N VAL A 420 -36.74 23.66 5.67
CA VAL A 420 -36.47 22.82 6.86
C VAL A 420 -35.07 22.20 6.78
N ARG A 421 -34.71 21.65 5.61
CA ARG A 421 -33.39 21.08 5.30
C ARG A 421 -32.76 21.80 4.12
N LEU A 422 -31.44 21.68 3.99
CA LEU A 422 -30.72 22.11 2.81
C LEU A 422 -31.27 21.38 1.57
N ASN A 423 -31.92 22.12 0.67
CA ASN A 423 -32.51 21.60 -0.56
C ASN A 423 -31.73 22.08 -1.80
N GLN A 424 -32.13 21.59 -2.98
CA GLN A 424 -31.49 21.94 -4.24
C GLN A 424 -31.54 23.44 -4.54
N ASP A 425 -32.65 24.10 -4.22
CA ASP A 425 -32.82 25.54 -4.47
C ASP A 425 -31.85 26.38 -3.62
N LEU A 426 -31.70 26.05 -2.33
CA LEU A 426 -30.75 26.73 -1.44
C LEU A 426 -29.29 26.42 -1.80
N ALA A 427 -28.99 25.20 -2.25
CA ALA A 427 -27.67 24.84 -2.74
C ALA A 427 -27.32 25.57 -4.05
N TYR A 428 -28.25 25.64 -5.00
CA TYR A 428 -28.08 26.38 -6.25
C TYR A 428 -27.95 27.89 -6.00
N PHE A 429 -28.72 28.46 -5.06
CA PHE A 429 -28.55 29.84 -4.59
C PHE A 429 -27.13 30.11 -4.09
N ALA A 430 -26.60 29.24 -3.23
CA ALA A 430 -25.26 29.38 -2.71
C ALA A 430 -24.20 29.29 -3.83
N GLY A 431 -24.41 28.42 -4.82
CA GLY A 431 -23.55 28.32 -6.01
C GLY A 431 -23.56 29.57 -6.88
N LEU A 432 -24.74 30.15 -7.16
CA LEU A 432 -24.87 31.42 -7.89
C LEU A 432 -24.16 32.57 -7.14
N ILE A 433 -24.36 32.63 -5.82
CA ILE A 433 -23.64 33.62 -5.02
C ILE A 433 -22.15 33.33 -5.10
N ALA A 434 -21.68 32.09 -4.94
CA ALA A 434 -20.26 31.74 -4.92
C ALA A 434 -19.49 32.31 -6.12
N GLY A 435 -20.04 32.20 -7.34
CA GLY A 435 -19.46 32.79 -8.55
C GLY A 435 -19.58 34.33 -8.59
N ASP A 436 -20.76 34.84 -8.94
CA ASP A 436 -20.95 36.26 -9.27
C ASP A 436 -21.52 37.13 -8.13
N GLY A 437 -21.87 36.53 -6.99
CA GLY A 437 -22.44 37.26 -5.84
C GLY A 437 -21.40 37.95 -4.95
N SER A 438 -21.86 38.68 -3.94
CA SER A 438 -21.02 39.27 -2.88
C SER A 438 -21.81 39.40 -1.58
N VAL A 439 -21.13 39.20 -0.44
CA VAL A 439 -21.74 39.31 0.90
C VAL A 439 -20.98 40.39 1.66
N GLU A 440 -21.60 41.54 1.87
CA GLU A 440 -20.93 42.69 2.47
C GLU A 440 -21.44 43.01 3.85
N GLN A 441 -20.51 43.21 4.78
CA GLN A 441 -20.82 43.69 6.12
C GLN A 441 -20.92 45.22 6.09
N ARG A 442 -22.07 45.75 6.51
CA ARG A 442 -22.28 47.19 6.67
C ARG A 442 -21.69 47.67 8.00
N PRO A 443 -21.31 48.97 8.11
CA PRO A 443 -20.76 49.54 9.33
C PRO A 443 -21.66 49.39 10.57
N LEU A 444 -22.98 49.39 10.36
CA LEU A 444 -24.00 49.22 11.41
C LEU A 444 -24.31 47.73 11.74
N GLY A 445 -23.46 46.79 11.32
CA GLY A 445 -23.55 45.37 11.70
C GLY A 445 -24.51 44.50 10.87
N GLY A 446 -25.21 45.07 9.89
CA GLY A 446 -26.06 44.35 8.94
C GLY A 446 -25.29 43.74 7.76
N PHE A 447 -25.82 42.69 7.14
CA PHE A 447 -25.23 42.07 5.95
C PHE A 447 -26.05 42.35 4.72
N ALA A 448 -25.37 42.65 3.61
CA ALA A 448 -25.96 42.86 2.30
C ALA A 448 -25.54 41.73 1.37
N ILE A 449 -26.50 40.95 0.88
CA ILE A 449 -26.26 39.98 -0.18
C ILE A 449 -26.54 40.68 -1.50
N ARG A 450 -25.56 40.69 -2.40
CA ARG A 450 -25.67 41.28 -3.74
C ARG A 450 -25.33 40.24 -4.80
N PHE A 451 -26.09 40.23 -5.88
CA PHE A 451 -25.80 39.41 -7.07
C PHE A 451 -25.70 40.34 -8.27
N ASN A 452 -24.56 40.34 -8.94
CA ASN A 452 -24.27 41.22 -10.07
C ASN A 452 -24.05 40.36 -11.32
N ASN A 453 -24.92 40.48 -12.33
CA ASN A 453 -24.74 39.72 -13.57
C ASN A 453 -25.30 40.51 -14.76
N SER A 454 -24.66 40.40 -15.92
CA SER A 454 -25.10 41.04 -17.16
C SER A 454 -26.18 40.25 -17.90
N ASP A 455 -26.37 38.97 -17.58
CA ASP A 455 -27.40 38.13 -18.18
C ASP A 455 -28.75 38.33 -17.47
N PRO A 456 -29.80 38.81 -18.17
CA PRO A 456 -31.11 39.05 -17.58
C PRO A 456 -31.84 37.77 -17.14
N VAL A 457 -31.52 36.61 -17.75
CA VAL A 457 -32.12 35.32 -17.37
C VAL A 457 -31.66 34.93 -15.97
N LEU A 458 -30.35 35.00 -15.70
CA LEU A 458 -29.81 34.68 -14.38
C LEU A 458 -30.31 35.63 -13.29
N ILE A 459 -30.47 36.92 -13.60
CA ILE A 459 -31.02 37.92 -12.68
C ILE A 459 -32.48 37.58 -12.30
N ARG A 460 -33.31 37.18 -13.27
CA ARG A 460 -34.69 36.74 -13.02
C ARG A 460 -34.72 35.46 -12.20
N THR A 461 -33.95 34.44 -12.61
CA THR A 461 -33.85 33.18 -11.88
C THR A 461 -33.42 33.39 -10.43
N TYR A 462 -32.42 34.25 -10.19
CA TYR A 462 -31.97 34.60 -8.86
C TYR A 462 -33.07 35.31 -8.04
N THR A 463 -33.78 36.26 -8.65
CA THR A 463 -34.85 37.02 -7.99
C THR A 463 -36.02 36.11 -7.59
N ASP A 464 -36.48 35.26 -8.50
CA ASP A 464 -37.54 34.29 -8.24
C ASP A 464 -37.15 33.30 -7.15
N LEU A 465 -35.87 32.91 -7.11
CA LEU A 465 -35.35 31.99 -6.13
C LEU A 465 -35.23 32.63 -4.73
N VAL A 466 -34.81 33.89 -4.63
CA VAL A 466 -34.81 34.65 -3.37
C VAL A 466 -36.22 34.79 -2.82
N HIS A 467 -37.20 35.08 -3.68
CA HIS A 467 -38.60 35.17 -3.27
C HIS A 467 -39.14 33.81 -2.79
N ARG A 468 -38.87 32.72 -3.53
CA ARG A 468 -39.31 31.37 -3.15
C ARG A 468 -38.66 30.84 -1.87
N LEU A 469 -37.38 31.13 -1.64
CA LEU A 469 -36.65 30.60 -0.47
C LEU A 469 -36.86 31.41 0.81
N PHE A 470 -36.95 32.74 0.69
CA PHE A 470 -36.86 33.64 1.85
C PHE A 470 -38.07 34.56 2.01
N GLU A 471 -38.95 34.67 1.00
CA GLU A 471 -40.08 35.61 0.98
C GLU A 471 -39.67 37.08 1.20
N VAL A 472 -38.47 37.46 0.73
CA VAL A 472 -37.90 38.80 0.90
C VAL A 472 -38.01 39.61 -0.38
N HIS A 473 -38.34 40.90 -0.24
CA HIS A 473 -38.30 41.87 -1.33
C HIS A 473 -36.86 42.26 -1.65
N VAL A 474 -36.53 42.29 -2.94
CA VAL A 474 -35.18 42.62 -3.42
C VAL A 474 -35.14 44.04 -4.00
N ASP A 475 -34.06 44.74 -3.72
CA ASP A 475 -33.73 46.00 -4.39
C ASP A 475 -33.10 45.69 -5.75
N PHE A 476 -33.69 46.21 -6.81
CA PHE A 476 -33.18 46.04 -8.18
C PHE A 476 -32.52 47.34 -8.67
N THR A 477 -31.29 47.22 -9.16
CA THR A 477 -30.61 48.29 -9.90
C THR A 477 -30.42 47.85 -11.35
N GLY A 478 -30.94 48.64 -12.30
CA GLY A 478 -30.87 48.36 -13.72
C GLY A 478 -29.44 48.33 -14.28
N GLN A 479 -29.28 47.65 -15.42
CA GLN A 479 -28.01 47.59 -16.14
C GLN A 479 -27.68 48.95 -16.78
N THR A 480 -26.43 49.39 -16.66
CA THR A 480 -25.89 50.57 -17.33
C THR A 480 -24.69 50.16 -18.20
N PRO A 481 -24.22 50.99 -19.15
CA PRO A 481 -23.03 50.67 -19.95
C PRO A 481 -21.77 50.35 -19.12
N GLN A 482 -21.73 50.83 -17.87
CA GLN A 482 -20.58 50.73 -16.97
C GLN A 482 -20.80 49.72 -15.82
N ARG A 483 -22.03 49.28 -15.55
CA ARG A 483 -22.36 48.36 -14.44
C ARG A 483 -23.43 47.34 -14.82
N ALA A 484 -23.16 46.08 -14.49
CA ALA A 484 -24.12 44.99 -14.63
C ALA A 484 -25.37 45.21 -13.75
N ALA A 485 -26.49 44.58 -14.13
CA ALA A 485 -27.69 44.59 -13.29
C ALA A 485 -27.36 44.00 -11.92
N THR A 486 -27.89 44.62 -10.86
CA THR A 486 -27.59 44.24 -9.47
C THR A 486 -28.89 43.99 -8.72
N VAL A 487 -29.00 42.81 -8.10
CA VAL A 487 -30.07 42.47 -7.17
C VAL A 487 -29.48 42.45 -5.76
N ARG A 488 -30.13 43.12 -4.80
CA ARG A 488 -29.66 43.23 -3.42
C ARG A 488 -30.77 42.98 -2.42
N PHE A 489 -30.44 42.31 -1.32
CA PHE A 489 -31.28 42.32 -0.12
C PHE A 489 -30.44 42.23 1.15
N HIS A 490 -31.10 42.37 2.30
CA HIS A 490 -30.46 42.44 3.61
C HIS A 490 -30.87 41.28 4.50
N SER A 491 -29.92 40.44 4.87
CA SER A 491 -30.16 39.38 5.84
C SER A 491 -28.87 38.88 6.47
N ARG A 492 -28.80 38.95 7.81
CA ARG A 492 -27.71 38.35 8.57
C ARG A 492 -27.83 36.82 8.66
N LEU A 493 -29.06 36.31 8.67
CA LEU A 493 -29.34 34.87 8.71
C LEU A 493 -28.82 34.20 7.44
N VAL A 494 -29.18 34.73 6.27
CA VAL A 494 -28.73 34.19 4.98
C VAL A 494 -27.22 34.32 4.81
N ALA A 495 -26.62 35.43 5.26
CA ALA A 495 -25.16 35.58 5.25
C ALA A 495 -24.45 34.53 6.13
N SER A 496 -25.04 34.14 7.27
CA SER A 496 -24.51 33.07 8.11
C SER A 496 -24.60 31.71 7.43
N ILE A 497 -25.75 31.39 6.82
CA ILE A 497 -25.95 30.15 6.06
C ILE A 497 -24.95 30.07 4.91
N LEU A 498 -24.81 31.15 4.14
CA LEU A 498 -23.84 31.24 3.05
C LEU A 498 -22.41 31.01 3.53
N SER A 499 -22.04 31.54 4.70
CA SER A 499 -20.72 31.31 5.30
C SER A 499 -20.47 29.84 5.63
N GLU A 500 -21.47 29.12 6.16
CA GLU A 500 -21.37 27.67 6.39
C GLU A 500 -21.38 26.86 5.09
N LEU A 501 -22.01 27.37 4.04
CA LEU A 501 -22.00 26.80 2.68
C LEU A 501 -20.74 27.18 1.87
N GLY A 502 -19.71 27.76 2.49
CA GLY A 502 -18.41 28.03 1.85
C GLY A 502 -18.29 29.39 1.16
N VAL A 503 -19.25 30.30 1.38
CA VAL A 503 -19.28 31.65 0.82
C VAL A 503 -19.06 32.68 1.93
N PRO A 504 -17.81 33.13 2.17
CA PRO A 504 -17.51 34.10 3.20
C PRO A 504 -17.88 35.53 2.79
N THR A 505 -17.75 36.46 3.74
CA THR A 505 -17.88 37.90 3.50
C THR A 505 -16.87 38.40 2.47
N SER A 506 -17.25 39.38 1.67
CA SER A 506 -16.39 40.01 0.67
C SER A 506 -15.27 40.84 1.31
N PRO A 507 -14.05 40.85 0.74
CA PRO A 507 -13.62 40.17 -0.49
C PRO A 507 -13.47 38.65 -0.30
N LYS A 508 -14.16 37.88 -1.14
CA LYS A 508 -14.37 36.43 -0.94
C LYS A 508 -13.64 35.53 -1.92
N SER A 509 -13.29 35.99 -3.13
CA SER A 509 -12.95 35.13 -4.27
C SER A 509 -11.76 34.19 -4.06
N HIS A 510 -10.80 34.53 -3.19
CA HIS A 510 -9.64 33.68 -2.85
C HIS A 510 -9.87 32.81 -1.60
N ARG A 511 -10.97 33.06 -0.86
CA ARG A 511 -11.37 32.35 0.37
C ARG A 511 -12.60 31.47 0.17
N LEU A 512 -13.15 31.41 -1.04
CA LEU A 512 -14.22 30.47 -1.36
C LEU A 512 -13.74 29.04 -1.15
N ASP A 513 -14.60 28.20 -0.61
CA ASP A 513 -14.31 26.78 -0.42
C ASP A 513 -15.59 25.95 -0.62
N LEU A 514 -15.45 24.65 -0.85
CA LEU A 514 -16.59 23.73 -0.89
C LEU A 514 -16.64 22.95 0.43
N PRO A 515 -17.58 23.24 1.34
CA PRO A 515 -17.60 22.61 2.66
C PRO A 515 -17.94 21.12 2.58
N GLY A 516 -17.47 20.35 3.57
CA GLY A 516 -17.75 18.91 3.70
C GLY A 516 -19.25 18.60 3.74
N ILE A 517 -20.06 19.51 4.29
CA ILE A 517 -21.53 19.41 4.31
C ILE A 517 -22.13 19.24 2.91
N LEU A 518 -21.60 19.95 1.91
CA LEU A 518 -22.04 19.82 0.52
C LEU A 518 -21.36 18.63 -0.18
N LEU A 519 -20.07 18.41 0.10
CA LEU A 519 -19.29 17.34 -0.52
C LEU A 519 -19.83 15.95 -0.14
N ASN A 520 -20.21 15.77 1.12
CA ASN A 520 -20.68 14.51 1.72
C ASN A 520 -22.20 14.40 1.79
N GLY A 521 -22.91 15.50 1.54
CA GLY A 521 -24.37 15.52 1.52
C GLY A 521 -24.97 14.81 0.30
N PRO A 522 -26.31 14.92 0.14
CA PRO A 522 -27.03 14.31 -0.97
C PRO A 522 -26.49 14.77 -2.33
N SER A 523 -26.34 13.82 -3.26
CA SER A 523 -25.84 14.08 -4.62
C SER A 523 -26.60 15.21 -5.31
N LYS A 524 -27.92 15.27 -5.13
CA LYS A 524 -28.79 16.32 -5.71
C LYS A 524 -28.44 17.74 -5.24
N ASN A 525 -28.05 17.91 -3.98
CA ASN A 525 -27.68 19.23 -3.45
C ASN A 525 -26.31 19.66 -3.97
N LEU A 526 -25.36 18.71 -4.03
CA LEU A 526 -24.04 18.98 -4.59
C LEU A 526 -24.11 19.35 -6.08
N THR A 527 -24.88 18.60 -6.88
CA THR A 527 -25.06 18.94 -8.30
C THR A 527 -25.75 20.29 -8.49
N ALA A 528 -26.71 20.64 -7.63
CA ALA A 528 -27.34 21.96 -7.65
C ALA A 528 -26.35 23.10 -7.31
N TYR A 529 -25.49 22.93 -6.31
CA TYR A 529 -24.44 23.91 -6.01
C TYR A 529 -23.44 24.07 -7.17
N LEU A 530 -22.96 22.96 -7.72
CA LEU A 530 -22.05 22.95 -8.87
C LEU A 530 -22.71 23.61 -10.09
N ARG A 531 -23.99 23.32 -10.36
CA ARG A 531 -24.74 23.96 -11.44
C ARG A 531 -24.75 25.48 -11.33
N GLY A 532 -25.02 26.03 -10.14
CA GLY A 532 -25.00 27.48 -9.90
C GLY A 532 -23.62 28.11 -10.12
N LEU A 533 -22.57 27.39 -9.72
CA LEU A 533 -21.18 27.83 -9.94
C LEU A 533 -20.79 27.81 -11.43
N PHE A 534 -21.23 26.80 -12.19
CA PHE A 534 -20.97 26.69 -13.63
C PHE A 534 -21.87 27.62 -14.48
N ASP A 535 -23.10 27.92 -14.03
CA ASP A 535 -23.98 28.88 -14.68
C ASP A 535 -23.42 30.31 -14.61
N THR A 536 -22.63 30.62 -13.58
CA THR A 536 -21.91 31.90 -13.43
C THR A 536 -20.52 31.83 -14.08
N ASP A 537 -19.54 31.25 -13.39
CA ASP A 537 -18.13 31.24 -13.76
C ASP A 537 -17.75 30.19 -14.83
N GLY A 538 -18.67 29.27 -15.16
CA GLY A 538 -18.44 28.25 -16.18
C GLY A 538 -18.46 28.80 -17.60
N THR A 539 -17.48 28.43 -18.40
CA THR A 539 -17.33 28.84 -19.80
C THR A 539 -17.27 27.61 -20.71
N ILE A 540 -18.08 27.60 -21.77
CA ILE A 540 -18.00 26.56 -22.80
C ILE A 540 -17.20 27.10 -24.00
N GLN A 541 -16.12 26.43 -24.36
CA GLN A 541 -15.31 26.76 -25.54
C GLN A 541 -15.52 25.70 -26.62
N ILE A 542 -16.15 26.12 -27.72
CA ILE A 542 -16.31 25.29 -28.91
C ILE A 542 -15.11 25.55 -29.83
N ARG A 543 -14.38 24.50 -30.20
CA ARG A 543 -13.23 24.61 -31.11
C ARG A 543 -13.56 23.99 -32.46
N THR A 544 -13.17 24.65 -33.55
CA THR A 544 -13.30 24.13 -34.92
C THR A 544 -12.32 23.00 -35.21
N ARG A 545 -11.12 23.04 -34.59
CA ARG A 545 -10.10 21.98 -34.55
C ARG A 545 -9.65 21.72 -33.10
N GLY A 546 -9.57 20.45 -32.70
CA GLY A 546 -9.25 20.01 -31.33
C GLY A 546 -10.49 19.81 -30.45
N SER A 547 -10.27 19.33 -29.22
CA SER A 547 -11.37 19.03 -28.30
C SER A 547 -11.98 20.31 -27.73
N SER A 548 -13.25 20.48 -28.04
CA SER A 548 -14.25 21.27 -27.33
C SER A 548 -14.11 21.06 -25.80
N CYS A 549 -14.20 22.13 -24.98
CA CYS A 549 -14.01 22.02 -23.53
C CYS A 549 -14.97 22.88 -22.70
N LEU A 550 -15.31 22.38 -21.52
CA LEU A 550 -16.02 23.10 -20.47
C LEU A 550 -15.00 23.51 -19.40
N SER A 551 -14.91 24.80 -19.07
CA SER A 551 -13.92 25.34 -18.15
C SER A 551 -14.57 26.11 -17.00
N LEU A 552 -14.12 25.90 -15.76
CA LEU A 552 -14.44 26.73 -14.61
C LEU A 552 -13.19 27.47 -14.16
N THR A 553 -13.29 28.79 -13.92
CA THR A 553 -12.15 29.61 -13.47
C THR A 553 -12.43 30.18 -12.09
N THR A 554 -11.50 30.01 -11.14
CA THR A 554 -11.61 30.58 -9.79
C THR A 554 -10.25 31.09 -9.31
N SER A 555 -10.25 32.09 -8.42
CA SER A 555 -9.03 32.54 -7.73
C SER A 555 -8.72 31.76 -6.44
N SER A 556 -9.64 30.90 -5.99
CA SER A 556 -9.42 30.04 -4.83
C SER A 556 -8.88 28.68 -5.26
N GLN A 557 -7.71 28.31 -4.74
CA GLN A 557 -7.14 26.98 -4.98
C GLN A 557 -7.94 25.89 -4.24
N GLY A 558 -8.34 26.14 -2.99
CA GLY A 558 -9.13 25.18 -2.19
C GLY A 558 -10.47 24.82 -2.82
N LEU A 559 -11.20 25.82 -3.35
CA LEU A 559 -12.42 25.56 -4.11
C LEU A 559 -12.13 24.70 -5.35
N GLY A 560 -11.05 25.01 -6.08
CA GLY A 560 -10.65 24.24 -7.26
C GLY A 560 -10.37 22.77 -6.95
N ASP A 561 -9.64 22.50 -5.86
CA ASP A 561 -9.26 21.15 -5.44
C ASP A 561 -10.50 20.35 -5.00
N ARG A 562 -11.38 20.95 -4.19
CA ARG A 562 -12.61 20.27 -3.74
C ARG A 562 -13.66 20.12 -4.83
N VAL A 563 -13.78 21.07 -5.75
CA VAL A 563 -14.66 20.93 -6.92
C VAL A 563 -14.15 19.81 -7.84
N GLN A 564 -12.83 19.65 -8.02
CA GLN A 564 -12.28 18.53 -8.77
C GLN A 564 -12.67 17.17 -8.14
N LEU A 565 -12.56 17.04 -6.83
CA LEU A 565 -13.00 15.83 -6.11
C LEU A 565 -14.52 15.63 -6.15
N ALA A 566 -15.31 16.71 -6.04
CA ALA A 566 -16.76 16.65 -6.16
C ALA A 566 -17.19 16.14 -7.54
N LEU A 567 -16.52 16.57 -8.61
CA LEU A 567 -16.73 16.05 -9.97
C LEU A 567 -16.34 14.57 -10.08
N LEU A 568 -15.24 14.15 -9.44
CA LEU A 568 -14.83 12.74 -9.39
C LEU A 568 -15.85 11.82 -8.69
N ARG A 569 -16.64 12.32 -7.73
CA ARG A 569 -17.76 11.56 -7.13
C ARG A 569 -18.81 11.12 -8.16
N PHE A 570 -18.98 11.94 -9.21
CA PHE A 570 -19.84 11.66 -10.36
C PHE A 570 -19.09 10.99 -11.52
N GLY A 571 -17.81 10.66 -11.34
CA GLY A 571 -16.95 10.14 -12.39
C GLY A 571 -16.71 11.14 -13.53
N ILE A 572 -16.75 12.44 -13.22
CA ILE A 572 -16.44 13.54 -14.13
C ILE A 572 -15.00 13.96 -13.85
N HIS A 573 -14.15 13.87 -14.86
CA HIS A 573 -12.74 14.20 -14.75
C HIS A 573 -12.47 15.62 -15.23
N ALA A 574 -12.06 16.48 -14.30
CA ALA A 574 -11.59 17.83 -14.61
C ALA A 574 -10.07 17.90 -14.52
N THR A 575 -9.44 18.46 -15.55
CA THR A 575 -8.01 18.80 -15.54
C THR A 575 -7.81 20.17 -14.92
N ARG A 576 -7.07 20.22 -13.82
CA ARG A 576 -6.71 21.46 -13.13
C ARG A 576 -5.41 22.04 -13.68
N ARG A 577 -5.42 23.35 -13.92
CA ARG A 577 -4.22 24.13 -14.26
C ARG A 577 -4.22 25.47 -13.54
N ILE A 578 -3.03 25.95 -13.19
CA ILE A 578 -2.83 27.28 -12.62
C ILE A 578 -2.42 28.23 -13.74
N ARG A 579 -3.23 29.26 -13.97
CA ARG A 579 -2.90 30.37 -14.87
C ARG A 579 -2.23 31.46 -14.03
N ARG A 580 -0.94 31.71 -14.30
CA ARG A 580 -0.20 32.79 -13.66
C ARG A 580 -0.62 34.14 -14.25
N VAL A 581 -1.48 34.85 -13.54
CA VAL A 581 -2.06 36.16 -13.94
C VAL A 581 -1.91 37.22 -12.87
N ALA A 582 -1.39 36.86 -11.69
CA ALA A 582 -1.05 37.83 -10.65
C ALA A 582 -0.09 38.91 -11.21
N GLY A 583 -0.38 40.17 -10.91
CA GLY A 583 0.35 41.34 -11.40
C GLY A 583 -0.11 41.86 -12.77
N ARG A 584 -0.98 41.15 -13.51
CA ARG A 584 -1.49 41.61 -14.80
C ARG A 584 -2.42 42.81 -14.62
N ARG A 585 -2.12 43.89 -15.34
CA ARG A 585 -2.95 45.11 -15.43
C ARG A 585 -3.96 44.94 -16.54
N THR A 586 -5.24 45.01 -16.20
CA THR A 586 -6.34 45.13 -17.16
C THR A 586 -7.03 46.46 -16.93
N THR A 587 -7.28 47.20 -18.01
CA THR A 587 -7.98 48.48 -17.93
C THR A 587 -9.48 48.20 -18.05
N ARG A 588 -10.28 48.65 -17.09
CA ARG A 588 -11.74 48.66 -17.24
C ARG A 588 -12.15 49.61 -18.36
N ALA A 589 -13.38 49.48 -18.84
CA ALA A 589 -13.98 50.41 -19.81
C ALA A 589 -14.02 51.87 -19.33
N ASP A 590 -13.86 52.12 -18.02
CA ASP A 590 -13.79 53.42 -17.37
C ASP A 590 -12.35 54.00 -17.25
N GLY A 591 -11.33 53.31 -17.80
CA GLY A 591 -9.93 53.73 -17.71
C GLY A 591 -9.21 53.32 -16.41
N THR A 592 -9.91 52.71 -15.45
CA THR A 592 -9.29 52.31 -14.18
C THR A 592 -8.43 51.06 -14.35
N PRO A 593 -7.15 51.06 -13.92
CA PRO A 593 -6.31 49.86 -13.97
C PRO A 593 -6.68 48.89 -12.84
N ILE A 594 -7.17 47.70 -13.19
CA ILE A 594 -7.27 46.57 -12.27
C ILE A 594 -5.97 45.79 -12.34
N VAL A 595 -5.30 45.65 -11.19
CA VAL A 595 -4.22 44.67 -11.03
C VAL A 595 -4.81 43.39 -10.47
N THR A 596 -4.64 42.30 -11.20
CA THR A 596 -5.05 40.97 -10.70
C THR A 596 -4.10 40.56 -9.59
N ARG A 597 -4.61 40.28 -8.39
CA ARG A 597 -3.78 40.03 -7.19
C ARG A 597 -3.38 38.57 -6.99
N HIS A 598 -4.15 37.64 -7.54
CA HIS A 598 -3.99 36.21 -7.33
C HIS A 598 -3.95 35.47 -8.66
N ASP A 599 -3.26 34.32 -8.68
CA ASP A 599 -3.32 33.40 -9.80
C ASP A 599 -4.69 32.72 -9.88
N GLN A 600 -5.05 32.29 -11.09
CA GLN A 600 -6.35 31.67 -11.35
C GLN A 600 -6.19 30.16 -11.50
N CYS A 601 -6.94 29.41 -10.70
CA CYS A 601 -7.16 27.98 -10.89
C CYS A 601 -8.23 27.77 -11.96
N VAL A 602 -7.92 27.00 -12.99
CA VAL A 602 -8.84 26.66 -14.08
C VAL A 602 -9.04 25.15 -14.10
N LEU A 603 -10.30 24.71 -14.04
CA LEU A 603 -10.72 23.32 -14.18
C LEU A 603 -11.29 23.12 -15.58
N ASP A 604 -10.64 22.33 -16.43
CA ASP A 604 -11.09 22.01 -17.79
C ASP A 604 -11.62 20.57 -17.86
N ILE A 605 -12.87 20.38 -18.28
CA ILE A 605 -13.46 19.09 -18.65
C ILE A 605 -13.39 18.98 -20.18
N ARG A 606 -12.73 17.92 -20.67
CA ARG A 606 -12.40 17.75 -22.10
C ARG A 606 -12.78 16.39 -22.67
N ASP A 607 -12.80 15.36 -21.85
CA ASP A 607 -13.12 14.02 -22.32
C ASP A 607 -14.62 13.83 -22.48
N TRP A 608 -14.97 13.02 -23.45
CA TRP A 608 -16.36 12.74 -23.83
C TRP A 608 -17.21 12.21 -22.66
N HIS A 609 -16.71 11.20 -21.95
CA HIS A 609 -17.44 10.53 -20.87
C HIS A 609 -17.78 11.52 -19.75
N SER A 610 -16.83 12.37 -19.38
CA SER A 610 -17.03 13.40 -18.35
C SER A 610 -18.00 14.50 -18.82
N MET A 611 -17.97 14.89 -20.10
CA MET A 611 -18.93 15.84 -20.65
C MET A 611 -20.37 15.29 -20.68
N SER A 612 -20.55 14.03 -21.09
CA SER A 612 -21.86 13.35 -21.06
C SER A 612 -22.39 13.22 -19.63
N ARG A 613 -21.56 12.76 -18.69
CA ARG A 613 -21.90 12.70 -17.26
C ARG A 613 -22.23 14.07 -16.68
N PHE A 614 -21.47 15.11 -17.05
CA PHE A 614 -21.76 16.48 -16.63
C PHE A 614 -23.14 16.92 -17.13
N ARG A 615 -23.48 16.66 -18.40
CA ARG A 615 -24.80 17.00 -18.95
C ARG A 615 -25.93 16.30 -18.21
N GLU A 616 -25.80 14.99 -17.98
CA GLU A 616 -26.85 14.16 -17.40
C GLU A 616 -27.08 14.44 -15.91
N LEU A 617 -26.01 14.66 -15.15
CA LEU A 617 -26.08 14.77 -13.69
C LEU A 617 -26.09 16.22 -13.18
N ILE A 618 -25.33 17.12 -13.82
CA ILE A 618 -25.18 18.52 -13.41
C ILE A 618 -25.97 19.41 -14.36
N GLY A 619 -25.58 19.50 -15.63
CA GLY A 619 -26.21 20.34 -16.64
C GLY A 619 -26.11 21.84 -16.33
N PHE A 620 -26.94 22.63 -17.01
CA PHE A 620 -27.05 24.08 -16.83
C PHE A 620 -28.51 24.47 -16.69
N ASN A 621 -28.81 25.44 -15.82
CA ASN A 621 -30.11 26.12 -15.85
C ASN A 621 -30.11 27.26 -16.88
N HIS A 622 -28.93 27.77 -17.26
CA HIS A 622 -28.82 28.78 -18.29
C HIS A 622 -29.17 28.21 -19.69
N PRO A 623 -30.19 28.74 -20.38
CA PRO A 623 -30.72 28.14 -21.62
C PRO A 623 -29.68 28.08 -22.74
N ARG A 624 -28.96 29.17 -23.00
CA ARG A 624 -27.89 29.22 -24.01
C ARG A 624 -26.75 28.22 -23.73
N LYS A 625 -26.27 28.13 -22.48
CA LYS A 625 -25.20 27.18 -22.12
C LYS A 625 -25.67 25.74 -22.26
N LYS A 626 -26.92 25.46 -21.88
CA LYS A 626 -27.57 24.16 -22.04
C LYS A 626 -27.65 23.73 -23.50
N GLU A 627 -28.17 24.60 -24.38
CA GLU A 627 -28.27 24.34 -25.82
C GLU A 627 -26.89 24.11 -26.46
N ILE A 628 -25.88 24.91 -26.08
CA ILE A 628 -24.51 24.71 -26.56
C ILE A 628 -23.95 23.34 -26.15
N LEU A 629 -24.17 22.92 -24.89
CA LEU A 629 -23.69 21.63 -24.40
C LEU A 629 -24.39 20.47 -25.12
N GLU A 630 -25.68 20.59 -25.39
CA GLU A 630 -26.47 19.60 -26.14
C GLU A 630 -25.97 19.45 -27.60
N ASN A 631 -25.63 20.56 -28.25
CA ASN A 631 -25.17 20.57 -29.66
C ASN A 631 -23.69 20.13 -29.85
N MET A 632 -22.89 20.06 -28.78
CA MET A 632 -21.45 19.73 -28.81
C MET A 632 -21.18 18.24 -29.11
N GLU A 633 -22.22 17.40 -29.10
CA GLU A 633 -22.18 15.93 -29.02
C GLU A 633 -21.83 15.21 -30.35
N THR A 634 -21.64 15.92 -31.46
CA THR A 634 -21.43 15.30 -32.79
C THR A 634 -19.99 14.86 -33.09
N ARG A 635 -19.01 15.16 -32.22
CA ARG A 635 -17.59 14.81 -32.42
C ARG A 635 -17.00 14.16 -31.17
N ARG A 636 -16.75 12.84 -31.19
CA ARG A 636 -16.07 12.11 -30.10
C ARG A 636 -14.58 12.52 -30.02
N PRO A 637 -14.12 13.26 -29.00
CA PRO A 637 -12.71 13.57 -28.84
C PRO A 637 -12.01 12.45 -28.05
N HIS A 638 -10.91 11.91 -28.57
CA HIS A 638 -10.06 10.98 -27.81
C HIS A 638 -9.27 11.74 -26.74
N SER A 639 -9.35 11.32 -25.48
CA SER A 639 -8.52 11.88 -24.41
C SER A 639 -7.25 11.05 -24.21
N ASN A 640 -6.08 11.62 -24.51
CA ASN A 640 -4.75 10.99 -24.32
C ASN A 640 -4.29 10.96 -22.84
N ILE A 641 -5.22 10.94 -21.90
CA ILE A 641 -4.93 11.07 -20.46
C ILE A 641 -4.95 9.70 -19.76
N ASP A 642 -5.89 8.82 -20.14
CA ASP A 642 -5.97 7.45 -19.60
C ASP A 642 -5.36 6.46 -20.59
N LEU A 643 -4.07 6.17 -20.42
CA LEU A 643 -3.32 5.31 -21.32
C LEU A 643 -2.69 4.16 -20.54
N ILE A 644 -2.94 2.95 -21.01
CA ILE A 644 -2.46 1.69 -20.43
C ILE A 644 -1.16 1.30 -21.14
N SER A 645 -0.10 1.06 -20.38
CA SER A 645 1.22 0.69 -20.88
C SER A 645 1.54 -0.78 -20.60
N GLY A 646 1.01 -1.35 -19.51
CA GLY A 646 1.29 -2.74 -19.11
C GLY A 646 0.62 -3.83 -19.93
N ALA A 647 -0.20 -3.51 -20.94
CA ALA A 647 -0.92 -4.50 -21.75
C ALA A 647 -0.03 -5.22 -22.77
N GLY A 648 1.11 -4.61 -23.17
CA GLY A 648 1.96 -5.07 -24.26
C GLY A 648 2.45 -6.52 -24.15
N PRO A 649 3.13 -6.91 -23.05
CA PRO A 649 3.64 -8.28 -22.88
C PRO A 649 2.55 -9.36 -22.93
N HIS A 650 1.36 -9.04 -22.40
CA HIS A 650 0.23 -9.97 -22.39
C HIS A 650 -0.37 -10.14 -23.79
N LEU A 651 -0.53 -9.04 -24.54
CA LEU A 651 -0.97 -9.08 -25.94
C LEU A 651 0.00 -9.87 -26.81
N HIS A 652 1.31 -9.62 -26.65
CA HIS A 652 2.36 -10.30 -27.41
C HIS A 652 2.34 -11.81 -27.19
N ASP A 653 2.26 -12.25 -25.94
CA ASP A 653 2.28 -13.67 -25.61
C ASP A 653 0.97 -14.37 -26.03
N VAL A 654 -0.21 -13.73 -25.88
CA VAL A 654 -1.47 -14.29 -26.41
C VAL A 654 -1.40 -14.43 -27.94
N ARG A 655 -0.92 -13.41 -28.66
CA ARG A 655 -0.74 -13.48 -30.11
C ARG A 655 0.23 -14.58 -30.52
N GLY A 656 1.36 -14.69 -29.81
CA GLY A 656 2.36 -15.72 -30.02
C GLY A 656 1.82 -17.13 -29.81
N LEU A 657 1.02 -17.34 -28.77
CA LEU A 657 0.35 -18.62 -28.48
C LEU A 657 -0.69 -19.01 -29.54
N LEU A 658 -1.37 -18.03 -30.13
CA LEU A 658 -2.32 -18.26 -31.23
C LEU A 658 -1.62 -18.44 -32.60
N GLY A 659 -0.31 -18.20 -32.68
CA GLY A 659 0.46 -18.33 -33.92
C GLY A 659 0.15 -17.26 -34.97
N LEU A 660 -0.37 -16.10 -34.55
CA LEU A 660 -0.85 -15.05 -35.45
C LEU A 660 0.25 -14.03 -35.78
N SER A 661 0.30 -13.60 -37.04
CA SER A 661 1.05 -12.38 -37.40
C SER A 661 0.30 -11.12 -36.91
N PRO A 662 0.97 -9.98 -36.69
CA PRO A 662 0.30 -8.74 -36.30
C PRO A 662 -0.81 -8.29 -37.27
N ALA A 663 -0.64 -8.54 -38.57
CA ALA A 663 -1.67 -8.25 -39.58
C ALA A 663 -2.92 -9.13 -39.41
N GLN A 664 -2.74 -10.41 -39.03
CA GLN A 664 -3.85 -11.33 -38.77
C GLN A 664 -4.51 -11.07 -37.42
N ALA A 665 -3.75 -10.60 -36.42
CA ALA A 665 -4.25 -10.32 -35.08
C ALA A 665 -5.02 -9.00 -34.99
N TYR A 666 -4.54 -7.95 -35.66
CA TYR A 666 -5.02 -6.58 -35.46
C TYR A 666 -5.57 -5.91 -36.73
N GLY A 667 -5.52 -6.58 -37.89
CA GLY A 667 -6.06 -6.07 -39.15
C GLY A 667 -5.45 -4.71 -39.54
N SER A 668 -6.33 -3.71 -39.76
CA SER A 668 -5.95 -2.32 -40.06
C SER A 668 -5.14 -1.64 -38.95
N HIS A 669 -5.13 -2.19 -37.73
CA HIS A 669 -4.43 -1.64 -36.58
C HIS A 669 -3.08 -2.32 -36.30
N ALA A 670 -2.55 -3.11 -37.25
CA ALA A 670 -1.29 -3.85 -37.08
C ALA A 670 -0.10 -3.00 -36.62
N GLY A 671 0.06 -1.78 -37.16
CA GLY A 671 1.14 -0.88 -36.73
C GLY A 671 1.03 -0.45 -35.27
N GLY A 672 -0.16 -0.02 -34.84
CA GLY A 672 -0.43 0.37 -33.46
C GLY A 672 -0.34 -0.82 -32.49
N GLY A 673 -0.85 -1.99 -32.88
CA GLY A 673 -0.76 -3.20 -32.06
C GLY A 673 0.69 -3.62 -31.76
N VAL A 674 1.59 -3.54 -32.75
CA VAL A 674 3.03 -3.84 -32.55
C VAL A 674 3.71 -2.81 -31.66
N ALA A 675 3.36 -1.53 -31.82
CA ALA A 675 3.88 -0.46 -30.95
C ALA A 675 3.47 -0.66 -29.49
N VAL A 676 2.24 -1.12 -29.26
CA VAL A 676 1.73 -1.47 -27.92
C VAL A 676 2.41 -2.73 -27.37
N GLU A 677 2.57 -3.79 -28.17
CA GLU A 677 3.26 -5.03 -27.75
C GLU A 677 4.70 -4.78 -27.29
N SER A 678 5.42 -3.90 -27.99
CA SER A 678 6.80 -3.55 -27.69
C SER A 678 6.94 -2.54 -26.55
N GLY A 679 5.83 -2.00 -26.03
CA GLY A 679 5.83 -0.95 -25.01
C GLY A 679 6.26 0.43 -25.51
N ALA A 680 6.35 0.62 -26.83
CA ALA A 680 6.71 1.90 -27.46
C ALA A 680 5.56 2.91 -27.41
N GLU A 681 4.31 2.42 -27.47
CA GLU A 681 3.11 3.24 -27.34
C GLU A 681 2.19 2.71 -26.24
N ALA A 682 1.53 3.62 -25.53
CA ALA A 682 0.48 3.28 -24.59
C ALA A 682 -0.89 3.41 -25.25
N VAL A 683 -1.84 2.59 -24.82
CA VAL A 683 -3.11 2.40 -25.52
C VAL A 683 -4.28 2.91 -24.69
N THR A 684 -5.30 3.47 -25.34
CA THR A 684 -6.56 3.82 -24.66
C THR A 684 -7.34 2.54 -24.34
N ARG A 685 -8.25 2.59 -23.36
CA ARG A 685 -9.13 1.46 -23.04
C ARG A 685 -9.89 0.93 -24.25
N GLU A 686 -10.46 1.83 -25.04
CA GLU A 686 -11.23 1.48 -26.24
C GLU A 686 -10.37 0.78 -27.29
N ALA A 687 -9.17 1.31 -27.57
CA ALA A 687 -8.24 0.69 -28.50
C ALA A 687 -7.74 -0.66 -27.98
N LEU A 688 -7.53 -0.80 -26.66
CA LEU A 688 -7.16 -2.07 -26.05
C LEU A 688 -8.27 -3.12 -26.25
N LEU A 689 -9.55 -2.75 -26.05
CA LEU A 689 -10.68 -3.65 -26.31
C LEU A 689 -10.75 -4.10 -27.76
N GLN A 690 -10.50 -3.20 -28.71
CA GLN A 690 -10.45 -3.56 -30.14
C GLN A 690 -9.34 -4.57 -30.44
N LEU A 691 -8.15 -4.40 -29.84
CA LEU A 691 -7.04 -5.35 -29.99
C LEU A 691 -7.36 -6.71 -29.32
N ILE A 692 -8.06 -6.70 -28.18
CA ILE A 692 -8.50 -7.91 -27.48
C ILE A 692 -9.53 -8.68 -28.31
N ASP A 693 -10.57 -8.01 -28.82
CA ASP A 693 -11.66 -8.65 -29.55
C ASP A 693 -11.16 -9.33 -30.84
N GLY A 694 -10.15 -8.76 -31.51
CA GLY A 694 -9.48 -9.38 -32.66
C GLY A 694 -8.79 -10.71 -32.30
N LEU A 695 -8.03 -10.72 -31.20
CA LEU A 695 -7.36 -11.93 -30.70
C LEU A 695 -8.36 -12.98 -30.18
N GLU A 696 -9.44 -12.54 -29.53
CA GLU A 696 -10.45 -13.44 -28.96
C GLU A 696 -11.27 -14.11 -30.07
N THR A 697 -11.61 -13.37 -31.13
CA THR A 697 -12.27 -13.94 -32.32
C THR A 697 -11.41 -15.05 -32.94
N ALA A 698 -10.09 -14.85 -33.05
CA ALA A 698 -9.17 -15.87 -33.52
C ALA A 698 -9.07 -17.08 -32.56
N HIS A 699 -9.14 -16.85 -31.25
CA HIS A 699 -9.18 -17.93 -30.26
C HIS A 699 -10.46 -18.77 -30.38
N ARG A 700 -11.64 -18.14 -30.48
CA ARG A 700 -12.93 -18.83 -30.67
C ARG A 700 -13.00 -19.63 -31.97
N ASN A 701 -12.39 -19.12 -33.03
CA ASN A 701 -12.29 -19.80 -34.33
C ASN A 701 -11.27 -20.96 -34.33
N GLY A 702 -10.60 -21.23 -33.21
CA GLY A 702 -9.65 -22.33 -33.06
C GLY A 702 -8.38 -22.17 -33.89
N THR A 703 -7.98 -20.94 -34.23
CA THR A 703 -6.84 -20.68 -35.14
C THR A 703 -5.52 -21.29 -34.64
N TYR A 704 -5.37 -21.46 -33.33
CA TYR A 704 -4.23 -22.15 -32.70
C TYR A 704 -4.05 -23.59 -33.19
N ARG A 705 -5.11 -24.26 -33.65
CA ARG A 705 -5.05 -25.63 -34.20
C ARG A 705 -4.14 -25.73 -35.42
N GLY A 706 -3.98 -24.64 -36.18
CA GLY A 706 -3.10 -24.56 -37.34
C GLY A 706 -1.62 -24.32 -37.02
N THR A 707 -1.30 -24.03 -35.76
CA THR A 707 0.08 -23.77 -35.30
C THR A 707 0.95 -24.98 -35.54
N ARG A 708 2.12 -24.78 -36.15
CA ARG A 708 3.03 -25.87 -36.53
C ARG A 708 4.08 -26.12 -35.47
N ILE A 709 4.16 -27.35 -34.98
CA ILE A 709 5.16 -27.82 -34.02
C ILE A 709 6.25 -28.59 -34.78
N ARG A 710 7.51 -28.32 -34.44
CA ARG A 710 8.63 -29.13 -34.92
C ARG A 710 8.89 -30.24 -33.90
N LEU A 711 8.70 -31.47 -34.32
CA LEU A 711 9.08 -32.64 -33.54
C LEU A 711 10.57 -32.95 -33.73
N GLY A 712 11.20 -33.56 -32.73
CA GLY A 712 12.54 -34.15 -32.85
C GLY A 712 12.61 -35.19 -33.97
N SER A 713 13.81 -35.43 -34.50
CA SER A 713 14.04 -36.42 -35.57
C SER A 713 13.52 -37.80 -35.19
N ASP A 714 13.77 -38.21 -33.95
CA ASP A 714 13.58 -39.57 -33.46
C ASP A 714 12.09 -39.87 -33.26
N LEU A 715 11.35 -38.94 -32.63
CA LEU A 715 9.89 -39.05 -32.48
C LEU A 715 9.19 -39.03 -33.84
N ARG A 716 9.69 -38.25 -34.80
CA ARG A 716 9.11 -38.20 -36.15
C ARG A 716 9.35 -39.50 -36.93
N GLU A 717 10.46 -40.21 -36.68
CA GLU A 717 10.71 -41.53 -37.25
C GLU A 717 9.82 -42.60 -36.60
N LYS A 718 9.70 -42.62 -35.27
CA LYS A 718 8.76 -43.49 -34.55
C LYS A 718 7.32 -43.35 -35.06
N ILE A 719 6.83 -42.12 -35.21
CA ILE A 719 5.48 -41.86 -35.77
C ILE A 719 5.31 -42.47 -37.17
N ARG A 720 6.33 -42.42 -38.03
CA ARG A 720 6.26 -43.02 -39.37
C ARG A 720 6.18 -44.55 -39.31
N GLU A 721 6.96 -45.15 -38.42
CA GLU A 721 7.01 -46.60 -38.23
C GLU A 721 5.69 -47.13 -37.65
N SER A 722 5.17 -46.47 -36.62
CA SER A 722 3.89 -46.83 -35.99
C SER A 722 2.69 -46.63 -36.94
N LEU A 723 2.66 -45.57 -37.74
CA LEU A 723 1.61 -45.40 -38.76
C LEU A 723 1.70 -46.46 -39.88
N ARG A 724 2.91 -46.94 -40.19
CA ARG A 724 3.14 -47.99 -41.21
C ARG A 724 2.78 -49.38 -40.70
N SER A 725 3.10 -49.70 -39.44
CA SER A 725 2.75 -50.97 -38.79
C SER A 725 1.24 -51.11 -38.60
N ALA A 726 0.55 -50.02 -38.26
CA ALA A 726 -0.91 -49.94 -38.15
C ALA A 726 -1.66 -49.89 -39.51
N ARG A 727 -0.96 -50.04 -40.64
CA ARG A 727 -1.50 -50.04 -42.02
C ARG A 727 -2.19 -48.74 -42.48
N HIS A 728 -2.11 -47.64 -41.73
CA HIS A 728 -2.61 -46.34 -42.17
C HIS A 728 -1.70 -45.74 -43.25
N THR A 729 -2.01 -45.99 -44.53
CA THR A 729 -1.16 -45.53 -45.66
C THR A 729 -1.99 -44.92 -46.79
N GLY A 730 -1.35 -44.05 -47.58
CA GLY A 730 -1.94 -43.54 -48.82
C GLY A 730 -3.14 -42.59 -48.61
N VAL A 731 -4.31 -42.93 -49.17
CA VAL A 731 -5.49 -42.04 -49.16
C VAL A 731 -6.30 -42.10 -47.87
N SER A 732 -6.32 -43.24 -47.17
CA SER A 732 -7.09 -43.34 -45.92
C SER A 732 -6.47 -42.45 -44.84
N LEU A 733 -5.14 -42.50 -44.68
CA LEU A 733 -4.41 -41.58 -43.78
C LEU A 733 -4.61 -40.10 -44.16
N ALA A 734 -4.73 -39.79 -45.46
CA ALA A 734 -4.99 -38.43 -45.92
C ALA A 734 -6.35 -37.89 -45.50
N ASN A 735 -7.37 -38.73 -45.62
CA ASN A 735 -8.74 -38.39 -45.24
C ASN A 735 -8.89 -38.34 -43.70
N GLU A 736 -8.23 -39.25 -42.97
CA GLU A 736 -8.26 -39.28 -41.51
C GLU A 736 -7.53 -38.06 -40.88
N LEU A 737 -6.40 -37.64 -41.46
CA LEU A 737 -5.64 -36.47 -41.01
C LEU A 737 -6.14 -35.12 -41.58
N ASP A 738 -7.10 -35.14 -42.51
CA ASP A 738 -7.64 -33.95 -43.20
C ASP A 738 -6.52 -33.09 -43.83
N LEU A 739 -5.62 -33.78 -44.53
CA LEU A 739 -4.50 -33.18 -45.24
C LEU A 739 -4.53 -33.61 -46.72
N PRO A 740 -4.27 -32.69 -47.67
CA PRO A 740 -4.18 -33.07 -49.07
C PRO A 740 -3.01 -34.03 -49.29
N ARG A 741 -3.22 -35.07 -50.11
CA ARG A 741 -2.32 -36.21 -50.35
C ARG A 741 -0.84 -35.84 -50.54
N HIS A 742 -0.57 -34.76 -51.28
CA HIS A 742 0.79 -34.28 -51.54
C HIS A 742 1.51 -33.74 -50.28
N ARG A 743 0.78 -33.18 -49.32
CA ARG A 743 1.36 -32.63 -48.08
C ARG A 743 1.72 -33.68 -47.04
N ILE A 744 1.15 -34.88 -47.11
CA ILE A 744 1.47 -35.98 -46.19
C ILE A 744 2.87 -36.47 -46.44
N HIS A 745 3.24 -36.66 -47.72
CA HIS A 745 4.59 -37.04 -48.08
C HIS A 745 5.59 -35.95 -47.69
N ASP A 746 5.29 -34.67 -47.95
CA ASP A 746 6.15 -33.54 -47.57
C ASP A 746 6.30 -33.34 -46.05
N SER A 747 5.24 -33.59 -45.27
CA SER A 747 5.21 -33.31 -43.83
C SER A 747 5.55 -34.52 -42.97
N LEU A 748 5.39 -35.75 -43.45
CA LEU A 748 5.69 -36.94 -42.67
C LEU A 748 6.77 -37.83 -43.29
N TYR A 749 7.07 -37.78 -44.59
CA TYR A 749 7.97 -38.77 -45.22
C TYR A 749 9.23 -38.17 -45.88
N ARG A 750 9.23 -36.88 -46.22
CA ARG A 750 10.38 -36.20 -46.83
C ARG A 750 11.58 -36.18 -45.88
N ARG A 751 12.73 -36.68 -46.35
CA ARG A 751 14.03 -36.60 -45.68
C ARG A 751 14.69 -35.26 -46.05
N SER A 752 14.49 -34.23 -45.23
CA SER A 752 15.08 -32.89 -45.39
C SER A 752 15.96 -32.56 -44.19
N ARG A 753 17.09 -31.86 -44.41
CA ARG A 753 17.96 -31.32 -43.33
C ARG A 753 17.24 -30.33 -42.40
N ARG A 754 16.10 -29.77 -42.82
CA ARG A 754 15.20 -28.94 -41.99
C ARG A 754 13.76 -29.41 -42.18
N PRO A 755 13.24 -30.26 -41.29
CA PRO A 755 11.92 -30.84 -41.46
C PRO A 755 10.81 -29.81 -41.14
N THR A 756 9.73 -29.82 -41.94
CA THR A 756 8.58 -28.92 -41.78
C THR A 756 7.78 -29.26 -40.53
N GLY A 757 7.30 -28.26 -39.78
CA GLY A 757 6.48 -28.49 -38.59
C GLY A 757 5.08 -29.01 -38.92
N LEU A 758 4.51 -29.83 -38.04
CA LEU A 758 3.17 -30.42 -38.16
C LEU A 758 2.15 -29.58 -37.37
N PRO A 759 0.96 -29.30 -37.92
CA PRO A 759 -0.09 -28.60 -37.18
C PRO A 759 -0.54 -29.36 -35.93
N ILE A 760 -0.92 -28.64 -34.87
CA ILE A 760 -1.42 -29.23 -33.61
C ILE A 760 -2.59 -30.19 -33.84
N HIS A 761 -3.59 -29.82 -34.66
CA HIS A 761 -4.72 -30.70 -34.92
C HIS A 761 -4.34 -31.99 -35.66
N VAL A 762 -3.28 -31.97 -36.47
CA VAL A 762 -2.78 -33.16 -37.15
C VAL A 762 -2.11 -34.08 -36.13
N LEU A 763 -1.32 -33.53 -35.20
CA LEU A 763 -0.69 -34.31 -34.14
C LEU A 763 -1.70 -34.92 -33.16
N GLN A 764 -2.73 -34.18 -32.77
CA GLN A 764 -3.83 -34.70 -31.93
C GLN A 764 -4.62 -35.82 -32.63
N ARG A 765 -4.76 -35.75 -33.96
CA ARG A 765 -5.39 -36.83 -34.74
C ARG A 765 -4.47 -38.05 -34.86
N ILE A 766 -3.17 -37.86 -35.06
CA ILE A 766 -2.18 -38.95 -35.06
C ILE A 766 -2.15 -39.64 -33.69
N GLU A 767 -2.13 -38.87 -32.60
CA GLU A 767 -2.23 -39.38 -31.23
C GLU A 767 -3.48 -40.24 -31.04
N LYS A 768 -4.65 -39.74 -31.49
CA LYS A 768 -5.92 -40.47 -31.39
C LYS A 768 -5.96 -41.74 -32.24
N LEU A 769 -5.34 -41.74 -33.42
CA LEU A 769 -5.23 -42.92 -34.28
C LEU A 769 -4.31 -43.97 -33.67
N LEU A 770 -3.15 -43.55 -33.15
CA LEU A 770 -2.16 -44.45 -32.55
C LEU A 770 -2.53 -44.92 -31.15
N GLY A 771 -3.44 -44.25 -30.44
CA GLY A 771 -3.83 -44.62 -29.08
C GLY A 771 -4.41 -46.03 -28.91
N GLY A 772 -4.87 -46.67 -30.00
CA GLY A 772 -5.30 -48.08 -30.02
C GLY A 772 -4.20 -49.08 -30.42
N ASP A 773 -3.29 -48.69 -31.31
CA ASP A 773 -2.32 -49.59 -31.95
C ASP A 773 -0.90 -49.50 -31.35
N ASP A 774 -0.47 -48.30 -30.94
CA ASP A 774 0.84 -48.05 -30.31
C ASP A 774 0.72 -46.97 -29.22
N PRO A 775 0.33 -47.36 -27.99
CA PRO A 775 0.11 -46.45 -26.87
C PRO A 775 1.38 -45.71 -26.44
N GLY A 776 2.57 -46.30 -26.67
CA GLY A 776 3.85 -45.71 -26.27
C GLY A 776 4.17 -44.46 -27.10
N THR A 777 4.08 -44.57 -28.42
CA THR A 777 4.31 -43.42 -29.31
C THR A 777 3.20 -42.36 -29.16
N ALA A 778 1.96 -42.77 -28.92
CA ALA A 778 0.87 -41.83 -28.61
C ALA A 778 1.15 -41.02 -27.33
N ALA A 779 1.67 -41.67 -26.27
CA ALA A 779 2.05 -41.00 -25.03
C ALA A 779 3.22 -40.02 -25.22
N GLU A 780 4.21 -40.35 -26.06
CA GLU A 780 5.31 -39.43 -26.40
C GLU A 780 4.80 -38.18 -27.17
N ILE A 781 3.85 -38.35 -28.10
CA ILE A 781 3.19 -37.22 -28.79
C ILE A 781 2.40 -36.35 -27.79
N ALA A 782 1.65 -36.98 -26.89
CA ALA A 782 0.89 -36.29 -25.86
C ALA A 782 1.80 -35.48 -24.92
N ALA A 783 2.97 -36.02 -24.55
CA ALA A 783 3.96 -35.33 -23.72
C ALA A 783 4.53 -34.06 -24.40
N GLU A 784 4.78 -34.10 -25.71
CA GLU A 784 5.21 -32.94 -26.50
C GLU A 784 4.10 -31.88 -26.69
N LEU A 785 2.84 -32.32 -26.79
CA LEU A 785 1.69 -31.42 -26.91
C LEU A 785 1.27 -30.79 -25.57
N ALA A 786 1.43 -31.52 -24.46
CA ALA A 786 1.02 -31.11 -23.12
C ALA A 786 1.50 -29.71 -22.67
N PRO A 787 2.78 -29.28 -22.85
CA PRO A 787 3.21 -27.95 -22.45
C PRO A 787 2.55 -26.83 -23.28
N ILE A 788 2.26 -27.07 -24.57
CA ILE A 788 1.64 -26.09 -25.45
C ILE A 788 0.13 -25.99 -25.16
N LEU A 789 -0.54 -27.13 -24.99
CA LEU A 789 -1.96 -27.17 -24.61
C LEU A 789 -2.19 -26.51 -23.25
N ARG A 790 -1.33 -26.76 -22.26
CA ARG A 790 -1.36 -26.06 -20.95
C ARG A 790 -1.17 -24.55 -21.06
N ARG A 791 -0.38 -24.06 -22.02
CA ARG A 791 -0.24 -22.61 -22.27
C ARG A 791 -1.47 -22.04 -22.97
N ILE A 792 -2.10 -22.79 -23.89
CA ILE A 792 -3.36 -22.41 -24.55
C ILE A 792 -4.51 -22.36 -23.56
N GLU A 793 -4.57 -23.29 -22.59
CA GLU A 793 -5.55 -23.26 -21.49
C GLU A 793 -5.47 -22.01 -20.62
N ARG A 794 -4.32 -21.31 -20.59
CA ARG A 794 -4.15 -20.04 -19.87
C ARG A 794 -4.62 -18.82 -20.67
N ILE A 795 -4.91 -18.95 -21.96
CA ILE A 795 -5.34 -17.82 -22.80
C ILE A 795 -6.62 -17.15 -22.25
N PRO A 796 -7.68 -17.88 -21.84
CA PRO A 796 -8.86 -17.26 -21.23
C PRO A 796 -8.54 -16.38 -20.02
N SER A 797 -7.68 -16.84 -19.11
CA SER A 797 -7.26 -16.05 -17.93
C SER A 797 -6.49 -14.77 -18.31
N ARG A 798 -5.76 -14.78 -19.43
CA ARG A 798 -5.07 -13.59 -19.94
C ARG A 798 -6.02 -12.61 -20.61
N PHE A 799 -7.03 -13.10 -21.31
CA PHE A 799 -8.11 -12.23 -21.79
C PHE A 799 -8.88 -11.61 -20.63
N GLU A 800 -9.13 -12.37 -19.56
CA GLU A 800 -9.73 -11.84 -18.33
C GLU A 800 -8.87 -10.71 -17.75
N PHE A 801 -7.56 -10.91 -17.61
CA PHE A 801 -6.64 -9.86 -17.15
C PHE A 801 -6.61 -8.63 -18.09
N LEU A 802 -6.51 -8.83 -19.40
CA LEU A 802 -6.52 -7.74 -20.37
C LEU A 802 -7.86 -6.96 -20.36
N ARG A 803 -8.99 -7.66 -20.21
CA ARG A 803 -10.30 -7.05 -20.01
C ARG A 803 -10.37 -6.30 -18.68
N LEU A 804 -9.75 -6.83 -17.62
CA LEU A 804 -9.64 -6.16 -16.33
C LEU A 804 -8.92 -4.82 -16.45
N LEU A 805 -7.79 -4.77 -17.17
CA LEU A 805 -7.05 -3.53 -17.44
C LEU A 805 -7.91 -2.48 -18.16
N SER A 806 -8.79 -2.91 -19.06
CA SER A 806 -9.70 -2.00 -19.75
C SER A 806 -10.93 -1.62 -18.95
N SER A 807 -11.45 -2.51 -18.11
CA SER A 807 -12.75 -2.35 -17.41
C SER A 807 -12.64 -1.94 -15.95
N GLY A 808 -11.42 -1.93 -15.38
CA GLY A 808 -11.18 -1.55 -13.99
C GLY A 808 -11.44 -0.08 -13.71
N ASP A 809 -11.68 0.24 -12.44
CA ASP A 809 -11.96 1.59 -11.94
C ASP A 809 -10.68 2.40 -11.66
N VAL A 810 -9.51 1.86 -12.00
CA VAL A 810 -8.21 2.53 -11.89
C VAL A 810 -7.85 3.19 -13.21
N ARG A 811 -7.59 4.49 -13.19
CA ARG A 811 -7.09 5.29 -14.30
C ARG A 811 -5.57 5.43 -14.19
N TRP A 812 -4.86 5.41 -15.32
CA TRP A 812 -3.40 5.54 -15.34
C TRP A 812 -2.99 6.93 -15.79
N GLU A 813 -2.54 7.75 -14.84
CA GLU A 813 -2.21 9.15 -15.09
C GLU A 813 -0.71 9.42 -15.01
N PRO A 814 -0.13 10.12 -16.00
CA PRO A 814 1.28 10.48 -15.94
C PRO A 814 1.53 11.52 -14.85
N VAL A 815 2.59 11.30 -14.09
CA VAL A 815 3.15 12.25 -13.13
C VAL A 815 3.71 13.44 -13.90
N LYS A 816 3.24 14.63 -13.58
CA LYS A 816 3.67 15.87 -14.21
C LYS A 816 4.89 16.44 -13.52
N GLU A 817 4.86 16.49 -12.20
CA GLU A 817 5.92 17.07 -11.38
C GLU A 817 5.97 16.41 -10.00
N ILE A 818 7.16 16.41 -9.40
CA ILE A 818 7.42 15.95 -8.04
C ILE A 818 8.19 17.06 -7.34
N GLU A 819 7.61 17.59 -6.27
CA GLU A 819 8.18 18.69 -5.50
C GLU A 819 8.60 18.18 -4.12
N VAL A 820 9.79 18.57 -3.67
CA VAL A 820 10.23 18.33 -2.29
C VAL A 820 9.69 19.47 -1.42
N LYS A 821 8.88 19.13 -0.42
CA LYS A 821 8.37 20.07 0.58
C LYS A 821 9.12 19.89 1.90
N SER A 822 9.52 20.99 2.53
CA SER A 822 10.03 20.97 3.90
C SER A 822 8.88 20.70 4.87
N SER A 823 9.10 19.85 5.87
CA SER A 823 8.06 19.49 6.85
C SER A 823 7.69 20.59 7.84
N SER A 824 8.26 21.79 7.73
CA SER A 824 7.93 22.95 8.56
C SER A 824 6.45 23.36 8.49
N GLU A 825 5.70 22.93 7.46
CA GLU A 825 4.27 23.20 7.29
C GLU A 825 3.36 22.15 7.95
N GLU A 826 3.84 20.93 8.22
CA GLU A 826 3.00 19.83 8.72
C GLU A 826 3.40 19.41 10.14
N ARG A 827 2.40 19.34 11.02
CA ARG A 827 2.60 18.96 12.43
C ARG A 827 2.61 17.44 12.62
N THR A 828 1.84 16.72 11.82
CA THR A 828 1.61 15.27 11.92
C THR A 828 1.30 14.70 10.54
N VAL A 829 1.74 13.46 10.28
CA VAL A 829 1.37 12.67 9.09
C VAL A 829 0.65 11.41 9.54
N PHE A 830 -0.17 10.85 8.66
CA PHE A 830 -1.07 9.77 9.03
C PHE A 830 -0.96 8.58 8.07
N ASP A 831 -1.34 7.42 8.54
CA ASP A 831 -1.50 6.22 7.72
C ASP A 831 -2.68 5.36 8.20
N LEU A 832 -3.19 4.49 7.32
CA LEU A 832 -4.35 3.65 7.55
C LEU A 832 -4.03 2.19 7.26
N SER A 833 -4.31 1.31 8.22
CA SER A 833 -4.30 -0.14 7.99
C SER A 833 -5.69 -0.57 7.53
N VAL A 834 -5.80 -0.93 6.24
CA VAL A 834 -7.04 -1.40 5.62
C VAL A 834 -6.98 -2.92 5.43
N ARG A 835 -8.03 -3.62 5.85
CA ARG A 835 -8.15 -5.07 5.77
C ARG A 835 -8.27 -5.55 4.32
N ASP A 836 -7.64 -6.68 4.01
CA ASP A 836 -7.65 -7.40 2.73
C ASP A 836 -7.02 -6.67 1.52
N SER A 837 -7.19 -5.35 1.38
CA SER A 837 -6.69 -4.60 0.21
C SER A 837 -5.28 -4.05 0.38
N HIS A 838 -4.85 -3.81 1.62
CA HIS A 838 -3.55 -3.22 1.92
C HIS A 838 -3.26 -1.89 1.18
N ALA A 839 -4.30 -1.14 0.82
CA ALA A 839 -4.21 0.12 0.09
C ALA A 839 -5.44 1.00 0.39
N PHE A 840 -5.34 2.29 0.08
CA PHE A 840 -6.45 3.24 0.14
C PHE A 840 -6.29 4.39 -0.86
N VAL A 841 -7.38 5.10 -1.14
CA VAL A 841 -7.39 6.25 -2.06
C VAL A 841 -7.31 7.56 -1.28
N ALA A 842 -6.28 8.37 -1.56
CA ALA A 842 -6.07 9.70 -0.98
C ALA A 842 -5.91 10.75 -2.08
N ASN A 843 -6.69 11.84 -2.03
CA ASN A 843 -6.78 12.86 -3.09
C ASN A 843 -6.99 12.27 -4.50
N GLY A 844 -7.70 11.14 -4.59
CA GLY A 844 -7.91 10.41 -5.84
C GLY A 844 -6.71 9.60 -6.35
N ILE A 845 -5.60 9.53 -5.61
CA ILE A 845 -4.41 8.72 -5.93
C ILE A 845 -4.38 7.47 -5.03
N LEU A 846 -4.01 6.32 -5.59
CA LEU A 846 -3.90 5.07 -4.85
C LEU A 846 -2.54 4.95 -4.13
N VAL A 847 -2.59 4.70 -2.82
CA VAL A 847 -1.41 4.51 -1.95
C VAL A 847 -1.48 3.18 -1.20
N HIS A 848 -0.31 2.59 -0.96
CA HIS A 848 -0.15 1.35 -0.19
C HIS A 848 -0.12 1.62 1.32
N ASN A 849 -0.69 0.72 2.13
CA ASN A 849 -0.68 0.77 3.60
C ASN A 849 0.69 0.43 4.23
N THR A 850 0.94 0.84 5.47
CA THR A 850 2.07 0.35 6.27
C THR A 850 1.89 -1.12 6.71
N ALA A 851 2.91 -1.94 6.46
CA ALA A 851 3.15 -3.20 7.17
C ALA A 851 4.42 -3.01 8.04
N ALA A 852 4.17 -2.63 9.31
CA ALA A 852 5.07 -2.51 10.46
C ALA A 852 6.60 -2.31 10.26
N ALA A 853 7.08 -1.17 10.79
CA ALA A 853 8.37 -0.92 11.43
C ALA A 853 8.08 0.09 12.57
N VAL A 854 8.96 0.19 13.55
CA VAL A 854 8.75 1.00 14.76
C VAL A 854 9.83 2.07 14.83
N ARG A 855 9.46 3.26 15.31
CA ARG A 855 10.36 4.39 15.60
C ARG A 855 10.51 4.47 17.11
N ASP A 856 11.74 4.64 17.59
CA ASP A 856 12.02 4.86 19.02
C ASP A 856 11.41 6.18 19.51
N GLU A 857 10.91 6.19 20.74
CA GLU A 857 9.95 7.18 21.25
C GLU A 857 10.56 8.40 21.94
N PHE A 858 11.88 8.57 21.99
CA PHE A 858 12.48 9.62 22.84
C PHE A 858 13.36 10.64 22.07
N GLY A 859 12.82 11.85 21.90
CA GLY A 859 13.58 13.11 22.02
C GLY A 859 14.15 13.80 20.78
N GLU A 860 14.88 13.13 19.88
CA GLU A 860 15.75 13.86 18.92
C GLU A 860 15.55 13.57 17.41
N GLY A 861 14.54 12.79 17.02
CA GLY A 861 14.13 12.68 15.61
C GLY A 861 15.20 12.14 14.63
N ARG A 862 16.20 11.40 15.11
CA ARG A 862 17.19 10.72 14.25
C ARG A 862 16.79 9.27 13.95
N TRP A 863 17.15 8.82 12.74
CA TRP A 863 16.91 7.47 12.25
C TRP A 863 17.85 6.48 12.92
N THR A 864 17.33 5.49 13.63
CA THR A 864 18.06 4.29 14.03
C THR A 864 17.84 3.19 12.99
N LEU A 865 18.90 2.44 12.69
CA LEU A 865 18.91 1.42 11.64
C LEU A 865 18.62 0.08 12.31
N GLU A 866 17.40 -0.46 12.17
CA GLU A 866 17.11 -1.81 12.65
C GLU A 866 17.82 -2.85 11.78
N ALA A 867 18.57 -3.72 12.44
CA ALA A 867 19.25 -4.86 11.88
C ALA A 867 18.22 -5.84 11.28
N GLY A 868 18.41 -6.25 10.02
CA GLY A 868 17.59 -7.30 9.40
C GLY A 868 17.81 -8.66 10.09
N ALA A 869 16.95 -9.65 9.80
CA ALA A 869 17.01 -10.98 10.43
C ALA A 869 18.41 -11.63 10.41
N LEU A 870 19.18 -11.44 9.34
CA LEU A 870 20.56 -11.93 9.20
C LEU A 870 21.59 -11.19 10.07
N VAL A 871 21.35 -9.92 10.38
CA VAL A 871 22.21 -9.11 11.26
C VAL A 871 21.88 -9.40 12.72
N LEU A 872 20.60 -9.59 13.05
CA LEU A 872 20.15 -10.00 14.38
C LEU A 872 20.61 -11.42 14.75
N ALA A 873 20.75 -12.29 13.75
CA ALA A 873 21.22 -13.66 13.92
C ALA A 873 22.76 -13.81 13.92
N ASP A 874 23.55 -12.73 13.94
CA ASP A 874 25.03 -12.79 13.92
C ASP A 874 25.57 -13.74 15.02
N LEU A 875 26.47 -14.66 14.64
CA LEU A 875 27.01 -15.79 15.42
C LEU A 875 25.99 -16.91 15.79
N GLY A 876 24.77 -16.81 15.28
CA GLY A 876 23.67 -17.75 15.51
C GLY A 876 23.17 -18.45 14.24
N LEU A 877 21.83 -18.59 14.14
CA LEU A 877 21.15 -19.27 13.03
C LEU A 877 20.02 -18.39 12.48
N ALA A 878 20.02 -18.12 11.19
CA ALA A 878 18.92 -17.47 10.49
C ALA A 878 18.08 -18.51 9.75
N ALA A 879 16.85 -18.74 10.23
CA ALA A 879 15.86 -19.61 9.60
C ALA A 879 14.95 -18.79 8.68
N ILE A 880 14.98 -19.08 7.37
CA ILE A 880 14.26 -18.33 6.34
C ILE A 880 13.28 -19.25 5.60
N ASP A 881 11.99 -19.07 5.86
CA ASP A 881 10.93 -19.81 5.19
C ASP A 881 10.45 -19.10 3.92
N GLU A 882 9.99 -19.88 2.93
CA GLU A 882 9.56 -19.41 1.61
C GLU A 882 10.59 -18.48 0.92
N ILE A 883 11.87 -18.88 0.93
CA ILE A 883 12.96 -18.08 0.35
C ILE A 883 12.73 -17.78 -1.14
N GLU A 884 11.96 -18.62 -1.85
CA GLU A 884 11.60 -18.40 -3.26
C GLU A 884 10.71 -17.16 -3.46
N LYS A 885 9.95 -16.74 -2.43
CA LYS A 885 9.02 -15.59 -2.52
C LYS A 885 9.66 -14.26 -2.14
N MET A 886 10.97 -14.25 -1.92
CA MET A 886 11.72 -13.07 -1.52
C MET A 886 11.79 -12.03 -2.63
N ASN A 887 11.65 -10.75 -2.25
CA ASN A 887 11.76 -9.65 -3.21
C ASN A 887 13.21 -9.49 -3.75
N PRO A 888 13.42 -8.83 -4.91
CA PRO A 888 14.75 -8.71 -5.51
C PRO A 888 15.78 -7.93 -4.69
N GLN A 889 15.36 -7.01 -3.81
CA GLN A 889 16.27 -6.22 -2.97
C GLN A 889 16.84 -7.08 -1.84
N ASP A 890 15.99 -7.85 -1.18
CA ASP A 890 16.38 -8.78 -0.12
C ASP A 890 17.23 -9.93 -0.69
N ARG A 891 16.92 -10.41 -1.91
CA ARG A 891 17.78 -11.38 -2.63
C ARG A 891 19.22 -10.88 -2.78
N SER A 892 19.43 -9.58 -3.03
CA SER A 892 20.79 -8.98 -3.11
C SER A 892 21.47 -8.92 -1.75
N ALA A 893 20.73 -8.59 -0.68
CA ALA A 893 21.27 -8.53 0.68
C ALA A 893 21.67 -9.92 1.20
N ILE A 894 20.88 -10.96 0.92
CA ILE A 894 21.23 -12.35 1.25
C ILE A 894 22.46 -12.82 0.48
N HIS A 895 22.54 -12.46 -0.80
CA HIS A 895 23.71 -12.81 -1.62
C HIS A 895 25.01 -12.23 -1.05
N GLU A 896 24.98 -10.98 -0.60
CA GLU A 896 26.10 -10.34 0.07
C GLU A 896 26.39 -10.99 1.43
N ALA A 897 25.36 -11.21 2.24
CA ALA A 897 25.47 -11.80 3.57
C ALA A 897 26.09 -13.21 3.55
N MET A 898 25.65 -14.08 2.65
CA MET A 898 26.15 -15.46 2.55
C MET A 898 27.56 -15.55 1.94
N GLU A 899 27.98 -14.52 1.20
CA GLU A 899 29.31 -14.48 0.58
C GLU A 899 30.35 -13.80 1.46
N GLN A 900 30.02 -12.65 2.01
CA GLN A 900 30.95 -11.76 2.71
C GLN A 900 30.76 -11.78 4.23
N GLN A 901 29.72 -12.48 4.74
CA GLN A 901 29.29 -12.47 6.14
C GLN A 901 29.05 -11.05 6.69
N ARG A 902 28.68 -10.15 5.79
CA ARG A 902 28.44 -8.73 6.03
C ARG A 902 27.35 -8.23 5.10
N ILE A 903 26.65 -7.19 5.53
CA ILE A 903 25.62 -6.50 4.74
C ILE A 903 25.96 -5.01 4.75
N SER A 904 26.22 -4.46 3.57
CA SER A 904 26.38 -3.02 3.38
C SER A 904 25.02 -2.35 3.26
N VAL A 905 24.77 -1.38 4.13
CA VAL A 905 23.55 -0.59 4.12
C VAL A 905 23.90 0.85 3.80
N ALA A 906 23.41 1.31 2.64
CA ALA A 906 23.40 2.71 2.26
C ALA A 906 21.95 3.21 2.29
N LYS A 907 21.50 3.76 3.43
CA LYS A 907 20.15 4.29 3.60
C LYS A 907 20.20 5.59 4.40
N ALA A 908 19.39 6.57 4.02
CA ALA A 908 19.23 7.84 4.76
C ALA A 908 20.53 8.59 5.11
N GLY A 909 21.56 8.51 4.25
CA GLY A 909 22.86 9.18 4.48
C GLY A 909 23.80 8.43 5.43
N ILE A 910 23.40 7.25 5.92
CA ILE A 910 24.23 6.33 6.69
C ILE A 910 24.76 5.28 5.71
N THR A 911 26.08 5.24 5.57
CA THR A 911 26.81 4.15 4.91
C THR A 911 27.46 3.32 6.02
N ALA A 912 26.89 2.16 6.30
CA ALA A 912 27.36 1.27 7.35
C ALA A 912 27.50 -0.16 6.83
N VAL A 913 28.45 -0.91 7.40
CA VAL A 913 28.64 -2.34 7.12
C VAL A 913 28.29 -3.11 8.39
N LEU A 914 27.21 -3.89 8.33
CA LEU A 914 26.73 -4.71 9.44
C LEU A 914 27.29 -6.13 9.30
N GLN A 915 27.66 -6.77 10.40
CA GLN A 915 28.08 -8.18 10.37
C GLN A 915 26.86 -9.10 10.30
N SER A 916 27.01 -10.23 9.61
CA SER A 916 25.98 -11.28 9.49
C SER A 916 26.64 -12.66 9.43
N ARG A 917 27.57 -12.93 10.37
CA ARG A 917 28.34 -14.17 10.55
C ARG A 917 27.45 -15.25 11.15
N CYS A 918 26.41 -15.65 10.44
CA CYS A 918 25.40 -16.60 10.89
C CYS A 918 25.27 -17.77 9.92
N ALA A 919 24.84 -18.92 10.41
CA ALA A 919 24.41 -20.03 9.57
C ALA A 919 23.01 -19.73 9.00
N VAL A 920 22.79 -20.02 7.72
CA VAL A 920 21.48 -19.86 7.06
C VAL A 920 20.82 -21.23 6.90
N LEU A 921 19.61 -21.37 7.44
CA LEU A 921 18.72 -22.51 7.21
C LEU A 921 17.52 -22.01 6.40
N ALA A 922 17.39 -22.44 5.16
CA ALA A 922 16.33 -21.97 4.27
C ALA A 922 15.38 -23.09 3.85
N ALA A 923 14.12 -22.76 3.64
CA ALA A 923 13.14 -23.64 3.02
C ALA A 923 12.58 -23.01 1.74
N ALA A 924 12.47 -23.84 0.69
CA ALA A 924 11.90 -23.44 -0.59
C ALA A 924 10.85 -24.46 -1.08
N ASN A 925 9.88 -23.98 -1.85
CA ASN A 925 8.92 -24.83 -2.56
C ASN A 925 9.23 -24.89 -4.07
N PRO A 926 8.97 -26.00 -4.75
CA PRO A 926 9.11 -26.10 -6.21
C PRO A 926 8.07 -25.22 -6.91
N LYS A 927 8.43 -24.65 -8.07
CA LYS A 927 7.62 -23.70 -8.86
C LYS A 927 6.19 -24.16 -9.15
N PHE A 928 5.95 -25.47 -9.23
CA PHE A 928 4.65 -26.05 -9.57
C PHE A 928 4.02 -26.86 -8.42
N GLY A 929 4.54 -26.72 -7.20
CA GLY A 929 4.00 -27.38 -6.00
C GLY A 929 4.30 -28.88 -5.88
N ARG A 930 4.86 -29.51 -6.92
CA ARG A 930 5.44 -30.86 -6.85
C ARG A 930 6.83 -30.91 -7.45
N PHE A 931 7.68 -31.72 -6.84
CA PHE A 931 9.05 -31.98 -7.27
C PHE A 931 9.09 -33.05 -8.38
N ASP A 932 9.88 -32.82 -9.43
CA ASP A 932 10.07 -33.72 -10.58
C ASP A 932 11.50 -34.30 -10.55
N GLU A 933 11.60 -35.62 -10.46
CA GLU A 933 12.87 -36.33 -10.31
C GLU A 933 13.73 -36.35 -11.58
N HIS A 934 13.11 -36.08 -12.73
CA HIS A 934 13.79 -36.09 -14.03
C HIS A 934 14.34 -34.70 -14.42
N LYS A 935 14.16 -33.69 -13.57
CA LYS A 935 14.63 -32.31 -13.79
C LYS A 935 15.62 -31.87 -12.72
N TYR A 936 16.47 -30.92 -13.07
CA TYR A 936 17.44 -30.36 -12.13
C TYR A 936 16.78 -29.44 -11.09
N ILE A 937 17.30 -29.46 -9.86
CA ILE A 937 16.83 -28.63 -8.74
C ILE A 937 16.82 -27.14 -9.11
N SER A 938 17.86 -26.67 -9.79
CA SER A 938 18.02 -25.28 -10.23
C SER A 938 16.94 -24.80 -11.20
N GLU A 939 16.35 -25.69 -11.98
CA GLU A 939 15.28 -25.36 -12.92
C GLU A 939 13.92 -25.30 -12.21
N GLN A 940 13.78 -26.03 -11.11
CA GLN A 940 12.53 -26.25 -10.38
C GLN A 940 12.27 -25.23 -9.26
N ILE A 941 13.28 -24.52 -8.77
CA ILE A 941 13.16 -23.49 -7.72
C ILE A 941 13.32 -22.09 -8.33
N ASP A 942 12.59 -21.10 -7.80
CA ASP A 942 12.75 -19.69 -8.19
C ASP A 942 13.92 -19.01 -7.45
N LEU A 943 15.12 -19.58 -7.56
CA LEU A 943 16.35 -19.03 -7.00
C LEU A 943 17.45 -18.95 -8.06
N PRO A 944 18.21 -17.84 -8.14
CA PRO A 944 19.38 -17.74 -9.01
C PRO A 944 20.42 -18.83 -8.69
N PRO A 945 21.09 -19.42 -9.70
CA PRO A 945 22.17 -20.40 -9.49
C PRO A 945 23.29 -19.88 -8.58
N ALA A 946 23.57 -18.57 -8.61
CA ALA A 946 24.55 -17.93 -7.74
C ALA A 946 24.18 -18.06 -6.24
N LEU A 947 22.91 -17.97 -5.88
CA LEU A 947 22.46 -18.19 -4.49
C LEU A 947 22.45 -19.68 -4.14
N LEU A 948 22.00 -20.54 -5.05
CA LEU A 948 22.00 -21.99 -4.84
C LEU A 948 23.41 -22.54 -4.57
N SER A 949 24.42 -22.06 -5.30
CA SER A 949 25.82 -22.46 -5.11
C SER A 949 26.44 -22.08 -3.75
N ARG A 950 25.75 -21.25 -2.95
CA ARG A 950 26.23 -20.80 -1.63
C ARG A 950 25.69 -21.62 -0.47
N PHE A 951 24.71 -22.48 -0.72
CA PHE A 951 24.28 -23.50 0.22
C PHE A 951 25.25 -24.67 0.14
N ASP A 952 25.77 -25.09 1.29
CA ASP A 952 26.73 -26.20 1.39
C ASP A 952 25.99 -27.54 1.26
N ILE A 953 24.76 -27.62 1.80
CA ILE A 953 23.90 -28.79 1.76
C ILE A 953 22.52 -28.41 1.20
N ILE A 954 22.05 -29.14 0.20
CA ILE A 954 20.72 -28.99 -0.38
C ILE A 954 19.98 -30.33 -0.27
N PHE A 955 18.89 -30.37 0.50
CA PHE A 955 18.03 -31.53 0.63
C PHE A 955 16.83 -31.44 -0.32
N SER A 956 16.64 -32.48 -1.14
CA SER A 956 15.40 -32.69 -1.89
C SER A 956 14.49 -33.64 -1.12
N MET A 957 13.45 -33.09 -0.51
CA MET A 957 12.46 -33.83 0.25
C MET A 957 11.26 -34.13 -0.66
N ILE A 958 11.16 -35.38 -1.09
CA ILE A 958 10.14 -35.84 -2.05
C ILE A 958 9.16 -36.74 -1.31
N ASP A 959 7.87 -36.44 -1.43
CA ASP A 959 6.80 -37.27 -0.88
C ASP A 959 6.50 -38.43 -1.84
N ARG A 960 7.06 -39.62 -1.55
CA ARG A 960 6.81 -40.85 -2.32
C ARG A 960 5.91 -41.78 -1.51
N PRO A 961 4.69 -42.10 -1.97
CA PRO A 961 3.79 -42.99 -1.25
C PRO A 961 4.39 -44.40 -1.18
N GLN A 962 4.62 -44.88 0.03
CA GLN A 962 5.17 -46.21 0.32
C GLN A 962 4.40 -46.82 1.47
N ALA A 963 3.62 -47.88 1.20
CA ALA A 963 2.64 -48.42 2.14
C ALA A 963 3.19 -48.78 3.53
N ASP A 964 4.44 -49.25 3.62
CA ASP A 964 5.06 -49.60 4.90
C ASP A 964 5.52 -48.37 5.68
N ARG A 965 6.19 -47.41 5.01
CA ARG A 965 6.59 -46.13 5.62
C ARG A 965 5.39 -45.25 5.99
N ASP A 966 4.37 -45.21 5.15
CA ASP A 966 3.16 -44.42 5.40
C ASP A 966 2.38 -44.98 6.59
N ARG A 967 2.40 -46.31 6.78
CA ARG A 967 1.83 -46.97 7.96
C ARG A 967 2.58 -46.58 9.23
N GLU A 968 3.91 -46.65 9.21
CA GLU A 968 4.76 -46.26 10.35
C GLU A 968 4.62 -44.76 10.69
N LEU A 969 4.59 -43.90 9.66
CA LEU A 969 4.35 -42.46 9.79
C LEU A 969 2.97 -42.17 10.39
N ALA A 970 1.92 -42.81 9.88
CA ALA A 970 0.55 -42.64 10.40
C ALA A 970 0.45 -43.13 11.85
N GLU A 971 1.06 -44.27 12.18
CA GLU A 971 1.10 -44.78 13.53
C GLU A 971 1.83 -43.82 14.48
N HIS A 972 2.95 -43.25 14.05
CA HIS A 972 3.71 -42.25 14.82
C HIS A 972 2.92 -40.96 15.03
N ILE A 973 2.21 -40.46 14.01
CA ILE A 973 1.38 -39.25 14.13
C ILE A 973 0.21 -39.50 15.09
N LEU A 974 -0.51 -40.61 14.94
CA LEU A 974 -1.66 -40.95 15.78
C LEU A 974 -1.28 -41.16 17.25
N LYS A 975 -0.15 -41.85 17.50
CA LYS A 975 0.42 -42.00 18.85
C LYS A 975 0.83 -40.64 19.43
N GLY A 976 1.42 -39.74 18.63
CA GLY A 976 1.76 -38.38 19.05
C GLY A 976 0.53 -37.54 19.43
N HIS A 977 -0.56 -37.62 18.66
CA HIS A 977 -1.84 -36.98 19.01
C HIS A 977 -2.40 -37.51 20.34
N ARG A 978 -2.38 -38.84 20.53
CA ARG A 978 -2.82 -39.48 21.78
C ARG A 978 -2.00 -39.02 22.98
N VAL A 979 -0.67 -38.86 22.82
CA VAL A 979 0.21 -38.29 23.86
C VAL A 979 -0.17 -36.84 24.20
N GLY A 980 -0.46 -36.01 23.19
CA GLY A 980 -0.94 -34.65 23.39
C GLY A 980 -2.27 -34.56 24.17
N GLU A 981 -3.21 -35.46 23.87
CA GLU A 981 -4.49 -35.56 24.60
C GLU A 981 -4.31 -35.99 26.06
N ILE A 982 -3.39 -36.93 26.32
CA ILE A 982 -3.06 -37.39 27.67
C ILE A 982 -2.41 -36.25 28.48
N ARG A 983 -1.47 -35.50 27.91
CA ARG A 983 -0.88 -34.32 28.57
C ARG A 983 -1.91 -33.26 28.94
N ARG A 984 -2.86 -32.97 28.04
CA ARG A 984 -3.95 -32.02 28.32
C ARG A 984 -4.89 -32.52 29.43
N ARG A 985 -5.16 -33.83 29.52
CA ARG A 985 -5.94 -34.42 30.62
C ARG A 985 -5.18 -34.39 31.95
N ARG A 986 -3.85 -34.52 31.92
CA ARG A 986 -2.96 -34.37 33.08
C ARG A 986 -2.93 -32.94 33.62
N GLU A 987 -2.86 -31.93 32.75
CA GLU A 987 -2.98 -30.53 33.13
C GLU A 987 -4.36 -30.19 33.74
N ALA A 988 -5.41 -30.93 33.34
CA ALA A 988 -6.75 -30.85 33.91
C ALA A 988 -6.98 -31.74 35.16
N GLY A 989 -5.95 -32.38 35.70
CA GLY A 989 -6.01 -33.15 36.96
C GLY A 989 -6.63 -34.55 36.85
N LEU A 990 -6.76 -35.12 35.65
CA LEU A 990 -7.36 -36.44 35.41
C LEU A 990 -6.28 -37.40 34.85
N VAL A 991 -5.63 -38.24 35.68
CA VAL A 991 -4.59 -39.19 35.18
C VAL A 991 -4.60 -40.55 35.88
N THR A 992 -4.33 -41.59 35.10
CA THR A 992 -3.93 -42.96 35.49
C THR A 992 -2.48 -43.28 35.04
N GLU A 993 -1.80 -44.18 35.75
CA GLU A 993 -0.35 -44.48 35.69
C GLU A 993 0.17 -45.06 34.36
N GLU A 994 -0.67 -45.56 33.46
CA GLU A 994 -0.30 -46.19 32.17
C GLU A 994 0.24 -45.19 31.10
N SER A 995 0.36 -43.91 31.43
CA SER A 995 0.61 -42.81 30.49
C SER A 995 2.09 -42.55 30.16
N GLN A 996 3.04 -42.93 31.03
CA GLN A 996 4.44 -42.52 30.90
C GLN A 996 5.23 -43.27 29.80
N ALA A 997 4.96 -44.57 29.60
CA ALA A 997 5.64 -45.36 28.55
C ALA A 997 5.25 -44.95 27.12
N LEU A 998 4.11 -44.28 26.95
CA LEU A 998 3.65 -43.74 25.66
C LEU A 998 4.28 -42.38 25.33
N GLU A 999 4.76 -41.64 26.33
CA GLU A 999 5.35 -40.29 26.18
C GLU A 999 6.82 -40.32 25.74
N GLU A 1000 7.55 -41.38 26.09
CA GLU A 1000 9.02 -41.51 25.93
C GLU A 1000 9.53 -41.25 24.50
N PRO A 1001 8.89 -41.75 23.40
CA PRO A 1001 9.36 -41.51 22.03
C PRO A 1001 9.11 -40.08 21.52
N TYR A 1002 8.25 -39.30 22.20
CA TYR A 1002 7.85 -37.95 21.80
C TYR A 1002 8.46 -36.87 22.71
N THR A 1003 9.14 -37.28 23.79
CA THR A 1003 9.98 -36.42 24.60
C THR A 1003 11.39 -36.36 24.04
N PRO A 1004 11.99 -35.16 23.88
CA PRO A 1004 13.37 -35.06 23.46
C PRO A 1004 14.29 -35.66 24.55
N HIS A 1005 15.29 -36.45 24.15
CA HIS A 1005 16.25 -37.05 25.08
C HIS A 1005 17.05 -35.99 25.83
N LEU A 1006 17.31 -34.86 25.18
CA LEU A 1006 17.90 -33.67 25.78
C LEU A 1006 16.85 -32.56 25.81
N ASN A 1007 16.63 -31.99 27.00
CA ASN A 1007 15.77 -30.83 27.14
C ASN A 1007 16.27 -29.71 26.19
N PRO A 1008 15.40 -29.08 25.38
CA PRO A 1008 15.76 -27.97 24.49
C PRO A 1008 16.61 -26.87 25.14
N ASP A 1009 16.34 -26.49 26.38
CA ASP A 1009 17.10 -25.46 27.09
C ASP A 1009 18.52 -25.94 27.43
N PHE A 1010 18.63 -27.21 27.82
CA PHE A 1010 19.92 -27.84 28.08
C PHE A 1010 20.72 -28.05 26.78
N LEU A 1011 20.06 -28.44 25.68
CA LEU A 1011 20.70 -28.58 24.37
C LEU A 1011 21.20 -27.22 23.86
N ARG A 1012 20.45 -26.14 24.09
CA ARG A 1012 20.87 -24.77 23.76
C ARG A 1012 22.12 -24.36 24.56
N LYS A 1013 22.18 -24.68 25.86
CA LYS A 1013 23.38 -24.52 26.72
C LYS A 1013 24.55 -25.37 26.23
N TYR A 1014 24.30 -26.62 25.84
CA TYR A 1014 25.29 -27.54 25.29
C TYR A 1014 25.92 -26.98 24.01
N VAL A 1015 25.10 -26.48 23.07
CA VAL A 1015 25.57 -25.86 21.83
C VAL A 1015 26.41 -24.61 22.12
N ALA A 1016 25.94 -23.75 23.04
CA ALA A 1016 26.69 -22.55 23.45
C ALA A 1016 28.05 -22.91 24.08
N TYR A 1017 28.10 -23.93 24.93
CA TYR A 1017 29.35 -24.43 25.53
C TYR A 1017 30.29 -25.03 24.48
N ALA A 1018 29.78 -25.87 23.58
CA ALA A 1018 30.59 -26.52 22.55
C ALA A 1018 31.21 -25.52 21.56
N LYS A 1019 30.51 -24.44 21.23
CA LYS A 1019 31.03 -23.37 20.35
C LYS A 1019 32.19 -22.57 20.96
N ARG A 1020 32.47 -22.70 22.26
CA ARG A 1020 33.65 -22.12 22.93
C ARG A 1020 34.90 -23.00 22.81
N ILE A 1021 34.79 -24.20 22.22
CA ILE A 1021 35.90 -25.15 22.06
C ILE A 1021 36.51 -24.99 20.66
N TYR A 1022 37.84 -24.89 20.60
CA TYR A 1022 38.61 -24.77 19.35
C TYR A 1022 39.41 -26.04 19.07
N PRO A 1023 38.81 -27.10 18.49
CA PRO A 1023 39.51 -28.35 18.25
C PRO A 1023 40.57 -28.21 17.15
N ILE A 1024 41.72 -28.86 17.35
CA ILE A 1024 42.78 -29.00 16.34
C ILE A 1024 42.54 -30.32 15.60
N MET A 1025 42.53 -30.26 14.27
CA MET A 1025 42.30 -31.42 13.42
C MET A 1025 43.44 -32.44 13.56
N THR A 1026 43.09 -33.71 13.83
CA THR A 1026 44.06 -34.80 13.91
C THR A 1026 44.47 -35.28 12.52
N VAL A 1027 45.65 -35.90 12.40
CA VAL A 1027 46.15 -36.46 11.14
C VAL A 1027 45.21 -37.53 10.58
N GLU A 1028 44.57 -38.33 11.46
CA GLU A 1028 43.57 -39.32 11.08
C GLU A 1028 42.31 -38.66 10.48
N ALA A 1029 41.81 -37.59 11.10
CA ALA A 1029 40.66 -36.84 10.58
C ALA A 1029 40.95 -36.21 9.21
N MET A 1030 42.17 -35.65 9.03
CA MET A 1030 42.60 -35.12 7.73
C MET A 1030 42.54 -36.18 6.63
N SER A 1031 43.04 -37.39 6.91
CA SER A 1031 43.03 -38.50 5.94
C SER A 1031 41.61 -38.97 5.59
N ILE A 1032 40.70 -39.01 6.58
CA ILE A 1032 39.30 -39.39 6.35
C ILE A 1032 38.59 -38.36 5.48
N ILE A 1033 38.76 -37.06 5.77
CA ILE A 1033 38.15 -35.96 5.02
C ILE A 1033 38.70 -35.91 3.59
N GLU A 1034 40.03 -36.02 3.42
CA GLU A 1034 40.69 -36.06 2.11
C GLU A 1034 40.14 -37.21 1.25
N LYS A 1035 40.09 -38.43 1.80
CA LYS A 1035 39.56 -39.60 1.11
C LYS A 1035 38.10 -39.39 0.70
N LYS A 1036 37.26 -38.89 1.60
CA LYS A 1036 35.84 -38.64 1.32
C LYS A 1036 35.62 -37.54 0.29
N TYR A 1037 36.40 -36.46 0.33
CA TYR A 1037 36.34 -35.41 -0.67
C TYR A 1037 36.69 -35.92 -2.07
N LEU A 1038 37.76 -36.73 -2.19
CA LEU A 1038 38.16 -37.35 -3.45
C LEU A 1038 37.08 -38.31 -3.98
N ASP A 1039 36.45 -39.09 -3.10
CA ASP A 1039 35.34 -39.99 -3.46
C ASP A 1039 34.11 -39.21 -3.98
N ILE A 1040 33.73 -38.14 -3.27
CA ILE A 1040 32.60 -37.27 -3.64
C ILE A 1040 32.88 -36.61 -5.00
N ARG A 1041 34.11 -36.10 -5.21
CA ARG A 1041 34.52 -35.46 -6.47
C ARG A 1041 34.54 -36.43 -7.66
N ARG A 1042 34.98 -37.68 -7.47
CA ARG A 1042 34.89 -38.74 -8.48
C ARG A 1042 33.44 -39.09 -8.83
N THR A 1043 32.55 -39.07 -7.84
CA THR A 1043 31.13 -39.39 -8.04
C THR A 1043 30.40 -38.25 -8.76
N GLY A 1044 30.79 -37.00 -8.53
CA GLY A 1044 30.20 -35.82 -9.19
C GLY A 1044 30.62 -35.59 -10.64
N GLU A 1045 31.66 -36.29 -11.15
CA GLU A 1045 32.03 -36.30 -12.57
C GLU A 1045 31.10 -37.19 -13.44
N ALA A 1046 30.20 -37.96 -12.83
CA ALA A 1046 29.17 -38.69 -13.56
C ALA A 1046 28.21 -37.71 -14.27
N ALA A 1047 27.96 -37.94 -15.56
CA ALA A 1047 27.17 -37.05 -16.41
C ALA A 1047 25.79 -36.77 -15.81
N GLY A 1048 25.53 -35.51 -15.41
CA GLY A 1048 24.22 -35.06 -14.94
C GLY A 1048 24.15 -34.49 -13.51
N SER A 1049 25.27 -34.18 -12.82
CA SER A 1049 25.18 -33.42 -11.57
C SER A 1049 24.99 -31.91 -11.86
N SER A 1050 23.93 -31.30 -11.31
CA SER A 1050 23.56 -29.89 -11.59
C SER A 1050 24.30 -28.84 -10.76
N VAL A 1051 25.09 -29.28 -9.77
CA VAL A 1051 25.89 -28.41 -8.91
C VAL A 1051 27.34 -28.90 -8.92
N PRO A 1052 28.31 -28.09 -9.37
CA PRO A 1052 29.72 -28.50 -9.39
C PRO A 1052 30.25 -28.64 -7.97
N ILE A 1053 30.90 -29.78 -7.68
CA ILE A 1053 31.64 -30.01 -6.43
C ILE A 1053 32.91 -29.16 -6.47
N THR A 1054 32.93 -28.08 -5.71
CA THR A 1054 34.05 -27.13 -5.68
C THR A 1054 34.95 -27.36 -4.46
N PRO A 1055 36.21 -26.90 -4.47
CA PRO A 1055 37.06 -26.91 -3.27
C PRO A 1055 36.45 -26.22 -2.04
N ARG A 1056 35.44 -25.35 -2.22
CA ARG A 1056 34.69 -24.71 -1.12
C ARG A 1056 33.98 -25.73 -0.22
N GLN A 1057 33.59 -26.89 -0.74
CA GLN A 1057 33.00 -27.98 0.04
C GLN A 1057 34.01 -28.74 0.91
N LEU A 1058 35.31 -28.55 0.69
CA LEU A 1058 36.36 -29.05 1.59
C LEU A 1058 36.62 -28.06 2.74
N GLU A 1059 36.29 -26.78 2.54
CA GLU A 1059 36.46 -25.72 3.54
C GLU A 1059 35.31 -25.67 4.55
N ALA A 1060 34.08 -25.99 4.11
CA ALA A 1060 32.91 -26.24 4.94
C ALA A 1060 33.00 -27.63 5.60
#